data_AF-G9XNK0-F1
#
_entry.id   AF-G9XNK0-F1
#
_cell.length_a   1.000
_cell.length_b   1.000
_cell.length_c   1.000
_cell.angle_alpha   90.00
_cell.angle_beta   90.00
_cell.angle_gamma   90.00
#
_symmetry.space_group_name_H-M   'P 1'
#
loop_
_entity.id
_entity.type
_entity.pdbx_description
1 polymer ?
#
loop_
_entity_poly.entity_id
_entity_poly.type
_entity_poly.pdbx_seq_one_letter_code
_entity_poly.pdbx_strand_id
1 'polypeptide(L)'
;MQDKPLSIKKQRKLPLARRLLPFILAAAFPAALLFLFFLPAGAGADEFQATPGAVVAPEPAAPAGENLTGVFYDNGSFLKYKAGAAGITIVACDQAATRINIPDYIEGKPVTNIAREAFSGCRELTEIRLPGTLRTIGYAAFAGCKSLTGIDLPEGLEQVGEHAFWYCDSLREVKIPASLKDFNLNTFTGKGDIRFAVAENNPVYTCRDGVIYTKDGKTLVRAGIIGSDSFAVPDSVTEISTGAFFHHPLTSITLGPNVKTIGPEAFSSCLQLEEVNLNEGLKNIGDKAFQGCLRLDGIIFNEGLKSIGANAFEGTAALKEIVLPAGLASLGQSAFKGSGLEKADLAKSGLETLPYGTFWDCVRLQDITLGDRIRVIEDSAFRNCTFREITLPAQLRQLKTSFTGCAELESITFPYSLKSMGSGVFAECTALEAVYFEGNMPHRGDGFGTSVPNGVWTRENDSFSGLPLAVAKKLKIYVLTGARGWGDSFKDFADGSGATSRIPFVYPVEYYTLEEEAEQDNPRLILHAPESFAHLETGSTAEALGVIRAGLPAEAGPILWSSSDPSVAAVDDSGRVTALQMGVSTITASLVYKGTLYTGEAEVNAIGLESPLDWSVQRDGTVIINGFREGISEQEMTELEIPRSLGGYTVGAIRSHAFAKNPSIRSVRIPGTVQTIGNNAFYYCALLREVILEEGIRDIGVNAFAGTGLRELVVPQSVTRIQDAAFADCQELQSATIKSGNLEYPLGIGVFRDGQNLKEVTLAEGITATGGYTFAGCTSLESITLPSTLQALNMYDFSGCSNLKTVELQGYLLRQETGIAENYNPFAALNIDFVRGIDNKHIKFDYRESKDLVILHPDDGNDWGGLFNNAVRTGVRIPGGGIRLDGFIPLTSHSDTGGKSYQPVINEINYGTFPVPVQNRTAAIAETAQSSTEASGEKDEDNTAKETAKAATVFEVVRKTVEENPWLSVAAGGMILAVILLGGAGRFRRNRNDQ
;
A
#
# COMPACT_ATOMS: atom_id res chain seq x y z
N MET A 1 -26.96 -4.71 -56.15
CA MET A 1 -26.88 -3.24 -56.13
C MET A 1 -26.04 -2.93 -54.89
N GLN A 2 -24.72 -2.73 -55.04
CA GLN A 2 -24.09 -1.41 -55.26
C GLN A 2 -24.60 -0.38 -54.24
N ASP A 3 -23.80 0.41 -53.53
CA ASP A 3 -22.36 0.57 -53.39
C ASP A 3 -22.19 1.56 -52.21
N LYS A 4 -21.02 1.55 -51.57
CA LYS A 4 -20.45 2.64 -50.75
C LYS A 4 -20.35 3.97 -51.58
N PRO A 5 -19.67 5.03 -51.12
CA PRO A 5 -19.74 5.86 -49.90
C PRO A 5 -19.76 7.37 -50.28
N LEU A 6 -19.70 8.29 -49.30
CA LEU A 6 -19.19 9.64 -49.58
C LEU A 6 -18.38 10.19 -48.39
N SER A 7 -17.06 10.12 -48.53
CA SER A 7 -16.12 11.02 -47.85
C SER A 7 -16.01 12.31 -48.66
N ILE A 8 -15.90 13.48 -48.01
CA ILE A 8 -15.09 14.61 -48.50
C ILE A 8 -14.51 15.35 -47.29
N LYS A 9 -13.18 15.38 -47.23
CA LYS A 9 -12.35 16.33 -46.47
C LYS A 9 -12.38 17.71 -47.14
N LYS A 10 -12.40 18.79 -46.34
CA LYS A 10 -11.51 19.98 -46.47
C LYS A 10 -11.87 21.00 -45.37
N GLN A 11 -11.00 21.17 -44.38
CA GLN A 11 -10.04 22.28 -44.30
C GLN A 11 -10.65 23.67 -44.54
N ARG A 12 -10.79 24.44 -43.46
CA ARG A 12 -10.52 25.87 -43.47
C ARG A 12 -9.49 26.20 -42.39
N LYS A 13 -8.32 26.63 -42.87
CA LYS A 13 -7.24 27.22 -42.09
C LYS A 13 -7.64 28.62 -41.62
N LEU A 14 -7.24 28.89 -40.36
CA LEU A 14 -6.90 30.17 -39.71
C LEU A 14 -6.27 31.24 -40.65
N PRO A 15 -6.31 32.54 -40.30
CA PRO A 15 -5.22 33.13 -39.48
C PRO A 15 -5.68 34.21 -38.47
N LEU A 16 -5.15 34.30 -37.24
CA LEU A 16 -3.77 34.61 -36.77
C LEU A 16 -3.50 36.12 -36.61
N ALA A 17 -3.41 36.58 -35.37
CA ALA A 17 -2.49 37.64 -34.90
C ALA A 17 -2.40 37.56 -33.36
N ARG A 18 -1.33 36.98 -32.78
CA ARG A 18 0.03 37.53 -32.54
C ARG A 18 0.06 38.38 -31.24
N ARG A 19 0.97 38.14 -30.28
CA ARG A 19 2.45 38.03 -30.39
C ARG A 19 3.05 37.17 -29.23
N LEU A 20 3.85 36.12 -29.51
CA LEU A 20 5.34 36.02 -29.69
C LEU A 20 6.11 35.88 -28.34
N LEU A 21 6.74 34.75 -27.97
CA LEU A 21 8.04 34.12 -28.37
C LEU A 21 9.28 35.03 -28.24
N PRO A 22 10.53 34.55 -27.94
CA PRO A 22 11.16 33.23 -28.24
C PRO A 22 11.84 32.52 -27.02
N PHE A 23 12.10 31.20 -26.93
CA PHE A 23 12.88 30.17 -27.67
C PHE A 23 14.42 30.14 -27.46
N ILE A 24 14.90 28.93 -27.09
CA ILE A 24 16.25 28.31 -27.14
C ILE A 24 17.12 28.30 -25.85
N LEU A 25 17.20 27.14 -25.16
CA LEU A 25 18.45 26.39 -24.85
C LEU A 25 18.21 25.03 -24.13
N ALA A 26 18.59 23.96 -24.84
CA ALA A 26 19.24 22.69 -24.44
C ALA A 26 18.71 21.74 -23.33
N ALA A 27 18.41 20.52 -23.80
CA ALA A 27 18.67 19.18 -23.25
C ALA A 27 19.61 19.03 -22.03
N ALA A 28 19.18 18.24 -21.02
CA ALA A 28 19.98 17.26 -20.28
C ALA A 28 19.15 16.48 -19.21
N PHE A 29 18.99 15.18 -19.46
CA PHE A 29 18.89 13.99 -18.59
C PHE A 29 17.81 13.74 -17.49
N PRO A 30 17.39 12.45 -17.32
CA PRO A 30 16.19 11.99 -16.60
C PRO A 30 16.50 11.00 -15.44
N ALA A 31 15.45 10.35 -14.93
CA ALA A 31 15.42 9.08 -14.20
C ALA A 31 15.96 9.03 -12.76
N ALA A 32 15.05 8.99 -11.78
CA ALA A 32 15.05 7.93 -10.76
C ALA A 32 13.77 8.02 -9.93
N LEU A 33 12.83 7.10 -10.13
CA LEU A 33 11.71 6.96 -9.21
C LEU A 33 11.01 5.61 -9.36
N LEU A 34 11.76 4.51 -9.33
CA LEU A 34 11.19 3.15 -9.25
C LEU A 34 12.33 2.16 -9.01
N PHE A 35 12.77 2.04 -7.76
CA PHE A 35 13.54 0.90 -7.27
C PHE A 35 13.46 0.88 -5.74
N LEU A 36 12.37 0.33 -5.21
CA LEU A 36 12.29 -0.18 -3.84
C LEU A 36 11.21 -1.25 -3.80
N PHE A 37 11.50 -2.41 -4.39
CA PHE A 37 11.15 -3.73 -3.84
C PHE A 37 12.13 -4.73 -4.47
N PHE A 38 12.64 -5.63 -3.63
CA PHE A 38 13.84 -6.48 -3.80
C PHE A 38 15.20 -5.81 -3.57
N LEU A 39 15.59 -5.80 -2.29
CA LEU A 39 16.85 -6.41 -1.82
C LEU A 39 16.77 -6.54 -0.28
N PRO A 40 16.97 -7.73 0.30
CA PRO A 40 17.42 -7.80 1.69
C PRO A 40 18.92 -7.43 1.71
N ALA A 41 19.32 -6.53 2.59
CA ALA A 41 20.72 -6.22 2.83
C ALA A 41 21.29 -7.13 3.92
N GLY A 42 22.38 -7.83 3.61
CA GLY A 42 23.40 -8.22 4.59
C GLY A 42 23.42 -9.67 5.05
N ALA A 43 24.02 -10.56 4.26
CA ALA A 43 24.84 -11.66 4.75
C ALA A 43 25.84 -12.05 3.66
N GLY A 44 27.05 -12.44 4.06
CA GLY A 44 28.19 -12.67 3.18
C GLY A 44 27.97 -13.74 2.12
N ALA A 45 28.95 -13.85 1.23
CA ALA A 45 29.10 -14.95 0.30
C ALA A 45 28.85 -16.30 1.00
N ASP A 46 27.73 -16.95 0.68
CA ASP A 46 27.60 -18.39 0.51
C ASP A 46 26.16 -18.77 0.11
N GLU A 47 26.07 -19.79 -0.77
CA GLU A 47 24.88 -20.58 -1.14
C GLU A 47 23.74 -19.90 -1.93
N PHE A 48 23.87 -19.88 -3.26
CA PHE A 48 22.70 -19.85 -4.16
C PHE A 48 22.14 -21.27 -4.36
N GLN A 49 20.98 -21.55 -3.75
CA GLN A 49 20.19 -22.71 -4.12
C GLN A 49 19.43 -22.45 -5.44
N ALA A 50 19.69 -23.31 -6.42
CA ALA A 50 18.93 -23.41 -7.65
C ALA A 50 17.54 -23.99 -7.37
N THR A 51 16.51 -23.50 -8.07
CA THR A 51 15.27 -24.25 -8.30
C THR A 51 15.20 -24.73 -9.76
N PRO A 52 14.65 -25.94 -10.01
CA PRO A 52 15.05 -26.76 -11.14
C PRO A 52 14.12 -26.62 -12.35
N GLY A 53 14.67 -26.65 -13.57
CA GLY A 53 13.82 -26.66 -14.75
C GLY A 53 14.46 -26.54 -16.14
N ALA A 54 15.72 -26.93 -16.36
CA ALA A 54 16.20 -27.24 -17.71
C ALA A 54 17.37 -28.22 -17.60
N VAL A 55 17.24 -29.40 -18.21
CA VAL A 55 18.28 -30.42 -18.25
C VAL A 55 19.39 -29.95 -19.19
N VAL A 56 20.33 -29.18 -18.67
CA VAL A 56 21.64 -28.96 -19.30
C VAL A 56 22.62 -29.90 -18.60
N ALA A 57 23.39 -30.64 -19.40
CA ALA A 57 24.37 -31.60 -18.88
C ALA A 57 25.32 -30.92 -17.88
N PRO A 58 25.62 -31.55 -16.72
CA PRO A 58 26.51 -30.95 -15.74
C PRO A 58 27.92 -30.83 -16.33
N GLU A 59 28.41 -29.61 -16.46
CA GLU A 59 29.84 -29.32 -16.66
C GLU A 59 30.64 -29.83 -15.44
N PRO A 60 31.84 -30.39 -15.63
CA PRO A 60 32.63 -30.93 -14.54
C PRO A 60 33.09 -29.83 -13.57
N ALA A 61 32.85 -30.04 -12.28
CA ALA A 61 33.24 -29.15 -11.19
C ALA A 61 34.73 -28.80 -11.23
N ALA A 62 35.04 -27.50 -11.10
CA ALA A 62 36.39 -27.02 -10.86
C ALA A 62 36.88 -27.49 -9.47
N PRO A 63 38.06 -28.13 -9.35
CA PRO A 63 38.59 -28.50 -8.04
C PRO A 63 39.12 -27.26 -7.32
N ALA A 64 38.79 -27.16 -6.03
CA ALA A 64 39.34 -26.19 -5.09
C ALA A 64 40.85 -26.38 -4.91
N GLY A 65 41.60 -25.27 -4.98
CA GLY A 65 43.05 -25.20 -4.85
C GLY A 65 43.67 -24.35 -5.97
N GLU A 66 43.83 -23.04 -5.72
CA GLU A 66 44.48 -22.11 -6.64
C GLU A 66 45.98 -22.43 -6.79
N ASN A 67 46.32 -23.32 -7.73
CA ASN A 67 47.59 -23.25 -8.44
C ASN A 67 47.36 -22.46 -9.73
N LEU A 68 47.47 -21.12 -9.62
CA LEU A 68 47.60 -20.24 -10.79
C LEU A 68 48.81 -20.73 -11.60
N THR A 69 48.60 -21.11 -12.86
CA THR A 69 49.70 -21.45 -13.74
C THR A 69 49.98 -20.24 -14.61
N GLY A 70 50.77 -19.32 -14.08
CA GLY A 70 51.38 -18.23 -14.82
C GLY A 70 50.59 -16.91 -14.84
N VAL A 71 51.35 -15.84 -15.07
CA VAL A 71 50.86 -14.48 -15.28
C VAL A 71 51.44 -14.00 -16.61
N PHE A 72 50.58 -13.53 -17.51
CA PHE A 72 50.97 -12.87 -18.73
C PHE A 72 50.78 -11.36 -18.57
N TYR A 73 51.71 -10.55 -19.08
CA TYR A 73 51.60 -9.10 -19.01
C TYR A 73 51.36 -8.52 -20.41
N ASP A 74 50.34 -7.70 -20.54
CA ASP A 74 50.03 -6.91 -21.73
C ASP A 74 50.01 -5.43 -21.37
N ASN A 75 50.92 -4.65 -21.96
CA ASN A 75 51.03 -3.19 -21.75
C ASN A 75 51.01 -2.73 -20.28
N GLY A 76 51.53 -3.54 -19.36
CA GLY A 76 51.59 -3.24 -17.92
C GLY A 76 50.43 -3.79 -17.09
N SER A 77 49.36 -4.27 -17.73
CA SER A 77 48.27 -5.00 -17.08
C SER A 77 48.53 -6.51 -17.12
N PHE A 78 48.06 -7.22 -16.10
CA PHE A 78 48.27 -8.66 -15.99
C PHE A 78 47.03 -9.47 -16.37
N LEU A 79 47.26 -10.67 -16.91
CA LEU A 79 46.29 -11.73 -17.10
C LEU A 79 46.76 -12.97 -16.33
N LYS A 80 45.90 -13.49 -15.46
CA LYS A 80 46.12 -14.78 -14.83
C LYS A 80 45.55 -15.87 -15.71
N TYR A 81 46.31 -16.94 -15.90
CA TYR A 81 45.86 -18.06 -16.72
C TYR A 81 46.09 -19.42 -16.05
N LYS A 82 45.47 -20.44 -16.63
CA LYS A 82 45.65 -21.84 -16.26
C LYS A 82 46.01 -22.66 -17.50
N ALA A 83 47.12 -23.39 -17.44
CA ALA A 83 47.53 -24.31 -18.49
C ALA A 83 46.93 -25.71 -18.26
N GLY A 84 46.04 -26.13 -19.16
CA GLY A 84 45.42 -27.46 -19.16
C GLY A 84 45.90 -28.35 -20.29
N ALA A 85 45.31 -29.54 -20.39
CA ALA A 85 45.52 -30.46 -21.52
C ALA A 85 44.88 -29.95 -22.82
N ALA A 86 43.80 -29.17 -22.71
CA ALA A 86 43.03 -28.63 -23.84
C ALA A 86 43.51 -27.24 -24.32
N GLY A 87 44.57 -26.68 -23.73
CA GLY A 87 45.06 -25.33 -24.02
C GLY A 87 45.17 -24.46 -22.77
N ILE A 88 45.13 -23.15 -22.96
CA ILE A 88 45.21 -22.13 -21.92
C ILE A 88 43.81 -21.56 -21.64
N THR A 89 43.47 -21.43 -20.37
CA THR A 89 42.25 -20.77 -19.89
C THR A 89 42.62 -19.47 -19.18
N ILE A 90 42.05 -18.34 -19.61
CA ILE A 90 42.19 -17.08 -18.87
C ILE A 90 41.23 -17.09 -17.69
N VAL A 91 41.74 -16.86 -16.47
CA VAL A 91 40.95 -16.98 -15.23
C VAL A 91 40.76 -15.67 -14.49
N ALA A 92 41.63 -14.66 -14.71
CA ALA A 92 41.43 -13.34 -14.13
C ALA A 92 42.17 -12.23 -14.89
N CYS A 93 41.66 -11.01 -14.76
CA CYS A 93 42.13 -9.75 -15.34
C CYS A 93 42.67 -8.81 -14.24
N ASP A 94 43.60 -7.92 -14.61
CA ASP A 94 43.85 -6.69 -13.86
C ASP A 94 42.61 -5.79 -13.95
N GLN A 95 41.87 -5.65 -12.85
CA GLN A 95 40.58 -4.94 -12.80
C GLN A 95 40.68 -3.44 -13.19
N ALA A 96 41.88 -2.86 -13.14
CA ALA A 96 42.15 -1.48 -13.56
C ALA A 96 42.56 -1.35 -15.03
N ALA A 97 42.68 -2.46 -15.77
CA ALA A 97 43.10 -2.46 -17.16
C ALA A 97 42.08 -1.71 -18.03
N THR A 98 42.58 -0.77 -18.83
CA THR A 98 41.76 -0.01 -19.79
C THR A 98 41.73 -0.65 -21.17
N ARG A 99 42.77 -1.44 -21.52
CA ARG A 99 42.88 -2.22 -22.75
C ARG A 99 43.57 -3.54 -22.47
N ILE A 100 43.08 -4.62 -23.07
CA ILE A 100 43.65 -5.95 -22.93
C ILE A 100 43.76 -6.62 -24.30
N ASN A 101 44.93 -7.16 -24.61
CA ASN A 101 45.17 -8.01 -25.77
C ASN A 101 45.53 -9.44 -25.33
N ILE A 102 44.61 -10.38 -25.54
CA ILE A 102 44.86 -11.79 -25.24
C ILE A 102 45.53 -12.44 -26.47
N PRO A 103 46.77 -12.96 -26.35
CA PRO A 103 47.46 -13.57 -27.48
C PRO A 103 46.88 -14.94 -27.84
N ASP A 104 47.07 -15.38 -29.10
CA ASP A 104 46.61 -16.70 -29.57
C ASP A 104 47.27 -17.86 -28.83
N TYR A 105 48.51 -17.67 -28.38
CA TYR A 105 49.31 -18.67 -27.68
C TYR A 105 50.00 -18.06 -26.47
N ILE A 106 49.95 -18.77 -25.33
CA ILE A 106 50.76 -18.49 -24.15
C ILE A 106 51.63 -19.72 -23.90
N GLU A 107 52.95 -19.53 -23.83
CA GLU A 107 53.93 -20.62 -23.65
C GLU A 107 53.79 -21.75 -24.70
N GLY A 108 53.49 -21.39 -25.94
CA GLY A 108 53.32 -22.33 -27.06
C GLY A 108 52.03 -23.15 -27.01
N LYS A 109 51.15 -22.92 -26.04
CA LYS A 109 49.82 -23.54 -25.95
C LYS A 109 48.73 -22.56 -26.39
N PRO A 110 47.71 -22.99 -27.15
CA PRO A 110 46.66 -22.11 -27.64
C PRO A 110 45.75 -21.63 -26.50
N VAL A 111 45.30 -20.38 -26.54
CA VAL A 111 44.30 -19.84 -25.61
C VAL A 111 42.89 -20.19 -26.09
N THR A 112 42.30 -21.20 -25.45
CA THR A 112 41.05 -21.82 -25.92
C THR A 112 39.83 -21.43 -25.09
N ASN A 113 40.02 -20.92 -23.87
CA ASN A 113 38.91 -20.62 -22.96
C ASN A 113 39.10 -19.31 -22.19
N ILE A 114 38.01 -18.60 -21.94
CA ILE A 114 37.89 -17.59 -20.88
C ILE A 114 36.97 -18.17 -19.81
N ALA A 115 37.46 -18.25 -18.56
CA ALA A 115 36.73 -18.85 -17.46
C ALA A 115 35.54 -18.00 -17.01
N ARG A 116 34.72 -18.60 -16.15
CA ARG A 116 33.66 -17.91 -15.42
C ARG A 116 34.21 -16.65 -14.74
N GLU A 117 33.51 -15.53 -14.95
CA GLU A 117 33.78 -14.24 -14.29
C GLU A 117 35.20 -13.67 -14.46
N ALA A 118 36.00 -14.17 -15.42
CA ALA A 118 37.42 -13.81 -15.53
C ALA A 118 37.71 -12.31 -15.73
N PHE A 119 36.79 -11.58 -16.34
CA PHE A 119 36.81 -10.13 -16.53
C PHE A 119 35.61 -9.44 -15.85
N SER A 120 34.89 -10.16 -14.98
CA SER A 120 33.72 -9.60 -14.30
C SER A 120 34.13 -8.40 -13.46
N GLY A 121 33.42 -7.29 -13.65
CA GLY A 121 33.67 -6.04 -12.95
C GLY A 121 34.85 -5.21 -13.45
N CYS A 122 35.55 -5.58 -14.54
CA CYS A 122 36.63 -4.77 -15.12
C CYS A 122 36.03 -3.48 -15.75
N ARG A 123 35.65 -2.50 -14.91
CA ARG A 123 34.79 -1.32 -15.24
C ARG A 123 35.45 -0.31 -16.16
N GLU A 124 36.77 -0.22 -16.13
CA GLU A 124 37.58 0.71 -16.94
C GLU A 124 37.97 0.12 -18.31
N LEU A 125 37.68 -1.17 -18.55
CA LEU A 125 38.05 -1.85 -19.78
C LEU A 125 37.26 -1.29 -20.97
N THR A 126 37.96 -0.63 -21.89
CA THR A 126 37.37 0.04 -23.08
C THR A 126 37.48 -0.79 -24.35
N GLU A 127 38.58 -1.55 -24.49
CA GLU A 127 38.91 -2.37 -25.66
C GLU A 127 39.47 -3.72 -25.18
N ILE A 128 38.96 -4.81 -25.74
CA ILE A 128 39.57 -6.14 -25.57
C ILE A 128 39.72 -6.83 -26.91
N ARG A 129 40.88 -7.46 -27.13
CA ARG A 129 41.13 -8.32 -28.28
C ARG A 129 41.15 -9.77 -27.83
N LEU A 130 40.24 -10.55 -28.41
CA LEU A 130 40.11 -11.98 -28.18
C LEU A 130 41.00 -12.77 -29.16
N PRO A 131 41.57 -13.91 -28.74
CA PRO A 131 42.43 -14.71 -29.61
C PRO A 131 41.61 -15.50 -30.63
N GLY A 132 42.14 -15.71 -31.83
CA GLY A 132 41.52 -16.54 -32.88
C GLY A 132 41.46 -18.04 -32.53
N THR A 133 42.25 -18.46 -31.54
CA THR A 133 42.23 -19.83 -30.99
C THR A 133 41.11 -20.05 -29.96
N LEU A 134 40.37 -19.00 -29.56
CA LEU A 134 39.32 -19.08 -28.56
C LEU A 134 38.16 -19.98 -29.01
N ARG A 135 37.66 -20.81 -28.09
CA ARG A 135 36.53 -21.74 -28.31
C ARG A 135 35.36 -21.46 -27.36
N THR A 136 35.63 -21.03 -26.13
CA THR A 136 34.58 -20.81 -25.12
C THR A 136 34.80 -19.53 -24.32
N ILE A 137 33.72 -18.78 -24.10
CA ILE A 137 33.62 -17.71 -23.09
C ILE A 137 32.70 -18.20 -21.97
N GLY A 138 33.15 -18.19 -20.73
CA GLY A 138 32.41 -18.71 -19.58
C GLY A 138 31.26 -17.83 -19.09
N TYR A 139 30.49 -18.36 -18.14
CA TYR A 139 29.41 -17.65 -17.44
C TYR A 139 29.87 -16.30 -16.89
N ALA A 140 29.11 -15.23 -17.15
CA ALA A 140 29.37 -13.87 -16.66
C ALA A 140 30.82 -13.35 -16.89
N ALA A 141 31.53 -13.88 -17.90
CA ALA A 141 32.95 -13.62 -18.10
C ALA A 141 33.32 -12.14 -18.18
N PHE A 142 32.48 -11.30 -18.80
CA PHE A 142 32.66 -9.85 -18.93
C PHE A 142 31.56 -9.05 -18.22
N ALA A 143 30.82 -9.68 -17.29
CA ALA A 143 29.69 -9.03 -16.63
C ALA A 143 30.16 -7.74 -15.91
N GLY A 144 29.47 -6.63 -16.13
CA GLY A 144 29.80 -5.35 -15.50
C GLY A 144 31.01 -4.61 -16.07
N CYS A 145 31.54 -5.01 -17.25
CA CYS A 145 32.51 -4.20 -18.01
C CYS A 145 31.83 -2.95 -18.61
N LYS A 146 31.53 -1.95 -17.77
CA LYS A 146 30.69 -0.80 -18.12
C LYS A 146 31.25 0.09 -19.23
N SER A 147 32.56 0.15 -19.39
CA SER A 147 33.23 0.99 -20.39
C SER A 147 33.53 0.26 -21.71
N LEU A 148 33.26 -1.04 -21.82
CA LEU A 148 33.59 -1.82 -23.01
C LEU A 148 32.67 -1.41 -24.16
N THR A 149 33.23 -0.86 -25.24
CA THR A 149 32.46 -0.24 -26.33
C THR A 149 32.13 -1.19 -27.48
N GLY A 150 33.01 -2.15 -27.73
CA GLY A 150 32.88 -3.15 -28.79
C GLY A 150 33.62 -4.43 -28.40
N ILE A 151 33.17 -5.55 -28.94
CA ILE A 151 33.91 -6.82 -28.84
C ILE A 151 33.81 -7.62 -30.13
N ASP A 152 34.98 -7.95 -30.68
CA ASP A 152 35.09 -8.81 -31.85
C ASP A 152 35.12 -10.28 -31.39
N LEU A 153 34.00 -10.98 -31.58
CA LEU A 153 33.92 -12.42 -31.31
C LEU A 153 34.66 -13.18 -32.43
N PRO A 154 35.71 -13.96 -32.11
CA PRO A 154 36.59 -14.55 -33.11
C PRO A 154 35.92 -15.72 -33.85
N GLU A 155 36.33 -15.94 -35.11
CA GLU A 155 35.98 -17.17 -35.84
C GLU A 155 36.60 -18.39 -35.15
N GLY A 156 35.80 -19.44 -34.98
CA GLY A 156 36.15 -20.61 -34.19
C GLY A 156 35.55 -20.60 -32.78
N LEU A 157 34.99 -19.49 -32.30
CA LEU A 157 34.23 -19.45 -31.05
C LEU A 157 32.99 -20.34 -31.15
N GLU A 158 32.85 -21.32 -30.26
CA GLU A 158 31.80 -22.34 -30.29
C GLU A 158 30.72 -22.06 -29.25
N GLN A 159 31.08 -21.49 -28.10
CA GLN A 159 30.16 -21.30 -26.97
C GLN A 159 30.40 -19.97 -26.25
N VAL A 160 29.31 -19.31 -25.88
CA VAL A 160 29.30 -18.13 -25.00
C VAL A 160 28.34 -18.40 -23.84
N GLY A 161 28.87 -18.30 -22.63
CA GLY A 161 28.15 -18.55 -21.40
C GLY A 161 27.02 -17.54 -21.16
N GLU A 162 26.09 -17.95 -20.30
CA GLU A 162 25.01 -17.08 -19.87
C GLU A 162 25.55 -15.83 -19.18
N HIS A 163 24.87 -14.69 -19.40
CA HIS A 163 25.22 -13.38 -18.83
C HIS A 163 26.66 -12.90 -19.14
N ALA A 164 27.34 -13.49 -20.13
CA ALA A 164 28.74 -13.17 -20.41
C ALA A 164 29.00 -11.66 -20.59
N PHE A 165 28.05 -10.89 -21.15
CA PHE A 165 28.15 -9.43 -21.30
C PHE A 165 27.05 -8.66 -20.55
N TRP A 166 26.55 -9.22 -19.44
CA TRP A 166 25.52 -8.56 -18.63
C TRP A 166 26.05 -7.24 -18.04
N TYR A 167 25.25 -6.18 -18.06
CA TYR A 167 25.65 -4.84 -17.56
C TYR A 167 26.91 -4.21 -18.22
N CYS A 168 27.24 -4.58 -19.46
CA CYS A 168 28.23 -3.86 -20.29
C CYS A 168 27.63 -2.60 -20.95
N ASP A 169 27.39 -1.54 -20.17
CA ASP A 169 26.53 -0.38 -20.53
C ASP A 169 26.99 0.42 -21.76
N SER A 170 28.27 0.37 -22.09
CA SER A 170 28.83 1.04 -23.27
C SER A 170 28.91 0.17 -24.52
N LEU A 171 28.56 -1.13 -24.46
CA LEU A 171 28.70 -2.02 -25.61
C LEU A 171 27.69 -1.64 -26.70
N ARG A 172 28.17 -1.29 -27.90
CA ARG A 172 27.34 -0.77 -29.01
C ARG A 172 27.29 -1.66 -30.24
N GLU A 173 28.27 -2.52 -30.44
CA GLU A 173 28.33 -3.37 -31.64
C GLU A 173 28.85 -4.75 -31.29
N VAL A 174 28.18 -5.77 -31.84
CA VAL A 174 28.58 -7.17 -31.72
C VAL A 174 28.37 -7.86 -33.06
N LYS A 175 29.43 -8.51 -33.54
CA LYS A 175 29.39 -9.38 -34.71
C LYS A 175 29.37 -10.85 -34.28
N ILE A 176 28.33 -11.58 -34.70
CA ILE A 176 28.18 -13.01 -34.46
C ILE A 176 28.96 -13.78 -35.55
N PRO A 177 30.01 -14.55 -35.21
CA PRO A 177 30.83 -15.29 -36.18
C PRO A 177 30.09 -16.51 -36.74
N ALA A 178 30.60 -17.11 -37.81
CA ALA A 178 29.95 -18.27 -38.43
C ALA A 178 30.04 -19.55 -37.57
N SER A 179 31.05 -19.65 -36.71
CA SER A 179 31.25 -20.77 -35.79
C SER A 179 30.27 -20.80 -34.62
N LEU A 180 29.71 -19.64 -34.22
CA LEU A 180 28.78 -19.53 -33.10
C LEU A 180 27.38 -19.93 -33.56
N LYS A 181 27.10 -21.23 -33.42
CA LYS A 181 25.84 -21.87 -33.85
C LYS A 181 24.73 -21.73 -32.82
N ASP A 182 25.10 -21.50 -31.57
CA ASP A 182 24.18 -21.28 -30.47
C ASP A 182 24.81 -20.28 -29.50
N PHE A 183 24.01 -19.37 -28.97
CA PHE A 183 24.42 -18.50 -27.88
C PHE A 183 23.22 -18.25 -26.99
N ASN A 184 23.46 -18.23 -25.69
CA ASN A 184 22.40 -18.02 -24.73
C ASN A 184 21.74 -16.66 -25.01
N LEU A 185 20.41 -16.63 -25.11
CA LEU A 185 19.63 -15.42 -25.36
C LEU A 185 19.90 -14.34 -24.29
N ASN A 186 20.34 -14.78 -23.09
CA ASN A 186 20.72 -13.92 -21.98
C ASN A 186 22.17 -13.38 -22.04
N THR A 187 22.95 -13.73 -23.06
CA THR A 187 24.33 -13.24 -23.22
C THR A 187 24.40 -11.71 -23.32
N PHE A 188 23.38 -11.08 -23.91
CA PHE A 188 23.28 -9.61 -24.09
C PHE A 188 22.06 -9.01 -23.36
N THR A 189 21.59 -9.63 -22.28
CA THR A 189 20.46 -9.13 -21.48
C THR A 189 20.68 -7.69 -21.02
N GLY A 190 19.66 -6.83 -21.13
CA GLY A 190 19.73 -5.42 -20.76
C GLY A 190 20.43 -4.53 -21.79
N LYS A 191 20.59 -5.02 -23.03
CA LYS A 191 21.20 -4.28 -24.14
C LYS A 191 20.22 -4.14 -25.30
N GLY A 192 19.45 -3.05 -25.31
CA GLY A 192 18.64 -2.61 -26.47
C GLY A 192 19.44 -1.79 -27.49
N ASP A 193 20.57 -1.20 -27.05
CA ASP A 193 21.38 -0.28 -27.85
C ASP A 193 22.57 -0.97 -28.57
N ILE A 194 22.50 -2.29 -28.77
CA ILE A 194 23.53 -3.01 -29.52
C ILE A 194 23.13 -3.10 -30.99
N ARG A 195 24.01 -2.71 -31.89
CA ARG A 195 23.95 -3.06 -33.31
C ARG A 195 24.48 -4.48 -33.49
N PHE A 196 23.60 -5.41 -33.83
CA PHE A 196 23.99 -6.77 -34.18
C PHE A 196 24.37 -6.87 -35.67
N ALA A 197 25.46 -7.59 -35.93
CA ALA A 197 25.81 -8.11 -37.24
C ALA A 197 25.97 -9.63 -37.15
N VAL A 198 25.65 -10.36 -38.23
CA VAL A 198 25.86 -11.81 -38.31
C VAL A 198 26.71 -12.08 -39.54
N ALA A 199 27.73 -12.93 -39.41
CA ALA A 199 28.58 -13.33 -40.52
C ALA A 199 27.74 -13.91 -41.68
N GLU A 200 28.04 -13.53 -42.93
CA GLU A 200 27.24 -13.92 -44.10
C GLU A 200 27.10 -15.45 -44.26
N ASN A 201 28.17 -16.17 -43.94
CA ASN A 201 28.28 -17.62 -43.97
C ASN A 201 27.82 -18.30 -42.66
N ASN A 202 27.24 -17.59 -41.68
CA ASN A 202 26.67 -18.23 -40.50
C ASN A 202 25.53 -19.19 -40.93
N PRO A 203 25.57 -20.47 -40.51
CA PRO A 203 24.62 -21.48 -40.97
C PRO A 203 23.28 -21.43 -40.22
N VAL A 204 23.20 -20.77 -39.06
CA VAL A 204 22.02 -20.80 -38.17
C VAL A 204 21.29 -19.47 -38.13
N TYR A 205 21.98 -18.34 -38.21
CA TYR A 205 21.42 -17.00 -37.99
C TYR A 205 21.56 -16.09 -39.22
N THR A 206 20.70 -15.08 -39.27
CA THR A 206 20.78 -13.93 -40.18
C THR A 206 20.34 -12.68 -39.44
N CYS A 207 20.88 -11.51 -39.80
CA CYS A 207 20.47 -10.23 -39.23
C CYS A 207 19.80 -9.38 -40.31
N ARG A 208 18.64 -8.80 -40.01
CA ARG A 208 17.91 -7.85 -40.88
C ARG A 208 17.35 -6.74 -40.00
N ASP A 209 17.56 -5.49 -40.40
CA ASP A 209 17.04 -4.31 -39.70
C ASP A 209 17.40 -4.25 -38.21
N GLY A 210 18.61 -4.72 -37.85
CA GLY A 210 19.09 -4.75 -36.47
C GLY A 210 18.53 -5.89 -35.61
N VAL A 211 17.78 -6.82 -36.22
CA VAL A 211 17.15 -7.96 -35.54
C VAL A 211 17.75 -9.26 -36.06
N ILE A 212 18.12 -10.16 -35.14
CA ILE A 212 18.61 -11.50 -35.44
C ILE A 212 17.42 -12.45 -35.60
N TYR A 213 17.45 -13.21 -36.68
CA TYR A 213 16.52 -14.29 -36.99
C TYR A 213 17.27 -15.60 -37.19
N THR A 214 16.56 -16.72 -37.11
CA THR A 214 17.03 -17.98 -37.70
C THR A 214 17.24 -17.83 -39.20
N LYS A 215 18.13 -18.64 -39.80
CA LYS A 215 18.49 -18.56 -41.23
C LYS A 215 17.28 -18.74 -42.14
N ASP A 216 16.30 -19.53 -41.71
CA ASP A 216 15.03 -19.74 -42.41
C ASP A 216 14.00 -18.61 -42.21
N GLY A 217 14.30 -17.64 -41.33
CA GLY A 217 13.47 -16.46 -41.05
C GLY A 217 12.21 -16.73 -40.23
N LYS A 218 12.08 -17.92 -39.63
CA LYS A 218 10.88 -18.33 -38.88
C LYS A 218 10.86 -17.90 -37.43
N THR A 219 12.03 -17.68 -36.83
CA THR A 219 12.13 -17.31 -35.42
C THR A 219 12.84 -15.98 -35.30
N LEU A 220 12.22 -15.03 -34.61
CA LEU A 220 12.84 -13.78 -34.20
C LEU A 220 13.58 -14.04 -32.88
N VAL A 221 14.91 -14.03 -32.95
CA VAL A 221 15.79 -14.49 -31.88
C VAL A 221 16.10 -13.36 -30.90
N ARG A 222 16.55 -12.21 -31.42
CA ARG A 222 16.97 -11.07 -30.58
C ARG A 222 16.93 -9.76 -31.35
N ALA A 223 16.36 -8.73 -30.74
CA ALA A 223 16.41 -7.35 -31.23
C ALA A 223 17.63 -6.60 -30.66
N GLY A 224 18.31 -5.86 -31.53
CA GLY A 224 19.27 -4.82 -31.18
C GLY A 224 18.71 -3.44 -31.49
N ILE A 225 19.55 -2.50 -31.95
CA ILE A 225 19.07 -1.18 -32.39
C ILE A 225 18.19 -1.31 -33.63
N ILE A 226 16.91 -1.01 -33.45
CA ILE A 226 15.94 -0.80 -34.52
C ILE A 226 15.91 0.70 -34.84
N GLY A 227 15.96 1.08 -36.11
CA GLY A 227 15.98 2.48 -36.55
C GLY A 227 14.65 3.23 -36.42
N SER A 228 13.71 2.71 -35.64
CA SER A 228 12.34 3.22 -35.45
C SER A 228 11.84 2.85 -34.05
N ASP A 229 10.97 3.69 -33.50
CA ASP A 229 10.31 3.46 -32.21
C ASP A 229 9.20 2.39 -32.30
N SER A 230 8.85 1.99 -33.52
CA SER A 230 7.85 0.95 -33.81
C SER A 230 8.49 -0.20 -34.59
N PHE A 231 8.04 -1.43 -34.35
CA PHE A 231 8.53 -2.59 -35.08
C PHE A 231 7.38 -3.46 -35.62
N ALA A 232 7.47 -3.84 -36.89
CA ALA A 232 6.55 -4.78 -37.52
C ALA A 232 7.26 -6.12 -37.71
N VAL A 233 6.79 -7.15 -37.01
CA VAL A 233 7.34 -8.50 -37.11
C VAL A 233 7.01 -9.07 -38.49
N PRO A 234 7.99 -9.53 -39.29
CA PRO A 234 7.73 -10.02 -40.65
C PRO A 234 6.81 -11.24 -40.72
N ASP A 235 6.07 -11.37 -41.83
CA ASP A 235 5.15 -12.48 -42.09
C ASP A 235 5.80 -13.87 -42.04
N SER A 236 7.11 -13.97 -42.27
CA SER A 236 7.83 -15.25 -42.21
C SER A 236 7.96 -15.79 -40.78
N VAL A 237 7.84 -14.93 -39.77
CA VAL A 237 8.06 -15.27 -38.37
C VAL A 237 6.85 -16.02 -37.81
N THR A 238 7.12 -17.18 -37.23
CA THR A 238 6.14 -18.00 -36.50
C THR A 238 6.33 -17.95 -34.98
N GLU A 239 7.50 -17.53 -34.50
CA GLU A 239 7.86 -17.53 -33.09
C GLU A 239 8.74 -16.33 -32.73
N ILE A 240 8.43 -15.68 -31.61
CA ILE A 240 9.29 -14.70 -30.96
C ILE A 240 9.96 -15.41 -29.78
N SER A 241 11.29 -15.49 -29.79
CA SER A 241 12.05 -16.22 -28.78
C SER A 241 12.01 -15.58 -27.40
N THR A 242 12.43 -16.36 -26.40
CA THR A 242 12.64 -15.91 -25.02
C THR A 242 13.49 -14.64 -24.98
N GLY A 243 13.02 -13.60 -24.29
CA GLY A 243 13.78 -12.36 -24.11
C GLY A 243 14.09 -11.58 -25.39
N ALA A 244 13.42 -11.84 -26.52
CA ALA A 244 13.79 -11.25 -27.81
C ALA A 244 13.88 -9.71 -27.81
N PHE A 245 13.01 -9.04 -27.07
CA PHE A 245 12.95 -7.58 -26.87
C PHE A 245 13.13 -7.18 -25.40
N PHE A 246 13.77 -8.00 -24.56
CA PHE A 246 13.99 -7.69 -23.15
C PHE A 246 14.69 -6.32 -22.96
N HIS A 247 14.08 -5.41 -22.18
CA HIS A 247 14.48 -4.00 -22.01
C HIS A 247 14.52 -3.14 -23.28
N HIS A 248 13.86 -3.55 -24.36
CA HIS A 248 13.92 -2.78 -25.61
C HIS A 248 13.16 -1.44 -25.48
N PRO A 249 13.70 -0.33 -26.02
CA PRO A 249 13.07 1.00 -25.93
C PRO A 249 11.91 1.23 -26.91
N LEU A 250 11.30 0.16 -27.44
CA LEU A 250 10.22 0.32 -28.43
C LEU A 250 8.95 0.86 -27.77
N THR A 251 8.16 1.60 -28.55
CA THR A 251 6.87 2.16 -28.14
C THR A 251 5.70 1.35 -28.65
N SER A 252 5.85 0.70 -29.80
CA SER A 252 4.80 -0.15 -30.37
C SER A 252 5.37 -1.35 -31.12
N ILE A 253 4.60 -2.44 -31.11
CA ILE A 253 4.91 -3.62 -31.91
C ILE A 253 3.66 -4.19 -32.58
N THR A 254 3.80 -4.59 -33.85
CA THR A 254 2.77 -5.30 -34.61
C THR A 254 3.25 -6.70 -34.97
N LEU A 255 2.51 -7.73 -34.57
CA LEU A 255 2.83 -9.11 -34.90
C LEU A 255 2.47 -9.43 -36.35
N GLY A 256 3.36 -10.16 -37.03
CA GLY A 256 3.08 -10.74 -38.33
C GLY A 256 1.95 -11.77 -38.25
N PRO A 257 1.19 -11.99 -39.33
CA PRO A 257 0.00 -12.85 -39.34
C PRO A 257 0.27 -14.31 -38.94
N ASN A 258 1.50 -14.80 -39.12
CA ASN A 258 1.89 -16.18 -38.86
C ASN A 258 2.50 -16.42 -37.48
N VAL A 259 2.66 -15.39 -36.64
CA VAL A 259 3.19 -15.55 -35.29
C VAL A 259 2.23 -16.39 -34.46
N LYS A 260 2.73 -17.47 -33.85
CA LYS A 260 1.94 -18.40 -33.02
C LYS A 260 2.30 -18.32 -31.54
N THR A 261 3.52 -17.92 -31.23
CA THR A 261 4.04 -17.94 -29.86
C THR A 261 4.88 -16.70 -29.59
N ILE A 262 4.62 -16.07 -28.45
CA ILE A 262 5.53 -15.13 -27.78
C ILE A 262 6.21 -15.89 -26.65
N GLY A 263 7.54 -15.98 -26.71
CA GLY A 263 8.34 -16.68 -25.70
C GLY A 263 8.38 -15.97 -24.34
N PRO A 264 8.85 -16.66 -23.29
CA PRO A 264 9.03 -16.07 -21.97
C PRO A 264 9.90 -14.81 -22.00
N GLU A 265 9.59 -13.82 -21.16
CA GLU A 265 10.34 -12.56 -21.02
C GLU A 265 10.53 -11.75 -22.33
N ALA A 266 9.83 -12.11 -23.42
CA ALA A 266 10.07 -11.55 -24.75
C ALA A 266 10.03 -10.01 -24.79
N PHE A 267 9.11 -9.38 -24.06
CA PHE A 267 8.97 -7.92 -23.92
C PHE A 267 9.14 -7.48 -22.46
N SER A 268 9.73 -8.31 -21.59
CA SER A 268 9.88 -7.93 -20.19
C SER A 268 10.73 -6.66 -20.07
N SER A 269 10.25 -5.77 -19.21
CA SER A 269 10.82 -4.46 -18.90
C SER A 269 10.98 -3.54 -20.12
N CYS A 270 10.11 -3.67 -21.14
CA CYS A 270 9.95 -2.66 -22.19
C CYS A 270 9.21 -1.43 -21.63
N LEU A 271 9.94 -0.57 -20.92
CA LEU A 271 9.37 0.53 -20.14
C LEU A 271 8.65 1.62 -20.97
N GLN A 272 8.88 1.65 -22.29
CA GLN A 272 8.25 2.61 -23.21
C GLN A 272 7.14 2.00 -24.06
N LEU A 273 6.88 0.68 -23.94
CA LEU A 273 5.91 -0.01 -24.78
C LEU A 273 4.49 0.41 -24.39
N GLU A 274 3.80 1.03 -25.33
CA GLU A 274 2.44 1.58 -25.20
C GLU A 274 1.43 0.72 -25.96
N GLU A 275 1.79 0.20 -27.14
CA GLU A 275 0.84 -0.52 -28.02
C GLU A 275 1.38 -1.88 -28.48
N VAL A 276 0.59 -2.94 -28.29
CA VAL A 276 0.89 -4.29 -28.76
C VAL A 276 -0.26 -4.81 -29.61
N ASN A 277 -0.04 -4.88 -30.93
CA ASN A 277 -1.01 -5.42 -31.87
C ASN A 277 -0.77 -6.92 -32.07
N LEU A 278 -1.54 -7.72 -31.34
CA LEU A 278 -1.54 -9.19 -31.46
C LEU A 278 -2.22 -9.62 -32.78
N ASN A 279 -1.75 -10.73 -33.37
CA ASN A 279 -2.36 -11.31 -34.57
C ASN A 279 -3.40 -12.39 -34.22
N GLU A 280 -4.35 -12.63 -35.13
CA GLU A 280 -5.38 -13.67 -34.99
C GLU A 280 -4.83 -15.10 -34.81
N GLY A 281 -3.63 -15.35 -35.33
CA GLY A 281 -2.95 -16.65 -35.28
C GLY A 281 -2.30 -17.00 -33.95
N LEU A 282 -2.13 -16.02 -33.05
CA LEU A 282 -1.41 -16.20 -31.79
C LEU A 282 -2.09 -17.26 -30.90
N LYS A 283 -1.28 -18.15 -30.34
CA LYS A 283 -1.73 -19.26 -29.48
C LYS A 283 -1.23 -19.12 -28.05
N ASN A 284 0.01 -18.70 -27.85
CA ASN A 284 0.62 -18.73 -26.53
C ASN A 284 1.39 -17.44 -26.24
N ILE A 285 1.19 -16.90 -25.04
CA ILE A 285 2.02 -15.85 -24.43
C ILE A 285 2.81 -16.50 -23.29
N GLY A 286 4.14 -16.42 -23.33
CA GLY A 286 5.02 -17.05 -22.35
C GLY A 286 5.10 -16.33 -21.01
N ASP A 287 5.80 -16.96 -20.06
CA ASP A 287 5.98 -16.42 -18.70
C ASP A 287 6.70 -15.06 -18.73
N LYS A 288 6.24 -14.10 -17.93
CA LYS A 288 6.78 -12.74 -17.85
C LYS A 288 6.87 -12.00 -19.19
N ALA A 289 6.15 -12.43 -20.23
CA ALA A 289 6.31 -11.90 -21.58
C ALA A 289 6.22 -10.37 -21.67
N PHE A 290 5.36 -9.73 -20.87
CA PHE A 290 5.16 -8.27 -20.78
C PHE A 290 5.38 -7.72 -19.36
N GLN A 291 6.09 -8.45 -18.49
CA GLN A 291 6.36 -8.02 -17.12
C GLN A 291 7.01 -6.63 -17.11
N GLY A 292 6.51 -5.71 -16.28
CA GLY A 292 7.08 -4.37 -16.12
C GLY A 292 6.91 -3.46 -17.35
N CYS A 293 6.01 -3.76 -18.29
CA CYS A 293 5.64 -2.82 -19.35
C CYS A 293 4.77 -1.69 -18.78
N LEU A 294 5.42 -0.72 -18.12
CA LEU A 294 4.77 0.31 -17.30
C LEU A 294 3.84 1.26 -18.07
N ARG A 295 3.97 1.34 -19.39
CA ARG A 295 3.18 2.22 -20.26
C ARG A 295 2.13 1.51 -21.13
N LEU A 296 2.07 0.19 -21.08
CA LEU A 296 1.09 -0.58 -21.84
C LEU A 296 -0.29 -0.31 -21.24
N ASP A 297 -1.12 0.46 -21.95
CA ASP A 297 -2.41 0.94 -21.42
C ASP A 297 -3.60 0.07 -21.82
N GLY A 298 -3.46 -0.73 -22.89
CA GLY A 298 -4.45 -1.68 -23.36
C GLY A 298 -3.83 -2.84 -24.14
N ILE A 299 -4.49 -4.00 -24.08
CA ILE A 299 -4.17 -5.15 -24.92
C ILE A 299 -5.43 -5.86 -25.36
N ILE A 300 -5.51 -6.17 -26.66
CA ILE A 300 -6.63 -6.91 -27.25
C ILE A 300 -6.17 -8.33 -27.53
N PHE A 301 -6.66 -9.28 -26.74
CA PHE A 301 -6.39 -10.69 -26.94
C PHE A 301 -7.21 -11.26 -28.10
N ASN A 302 -6.58 -12.06 -28.96
CA ASN A 302 -7.27 -12.73 -30.05
C ASN A 302 -8.07 -13.95 -29.57
N GLU A 303 -9.18 -14.27 -30.24
CA GLU A 303 -10.06 -15.41 -29.88
C GLU A 303 -9.34 -16.77 -29.97
N GLY A 304 -8.27 -16.83 -30.77
CA GLY A 304 -7.46 -18.03 -30.98
C GLY A 304 -6.48 -18.36 -29.85
N LEU A 305 -6.29 -17.46 -28.87
CA LEU A 305 -5.31 -17.60 -27.78
C LEU A 305 -5.66 -18.77 -26.86
N LYS A 306 -4.66 -19.55 -26.46
CA LYS A 306 -4.78 -20.79 -25.68
C LYS A 306 -4.19 -20.69 -24.28
N SER A 307 -3.05 -20.01 -24.14
CA SER A 307 -2.41 -19.83 -22.84
C SER A 307 -1.76 -18.46 -22.68
N ILE A 308 -1.81 -17.97 -21.45
CA ILE A 308 -1.01 -16.84 -20.95
C ILE A 308 -0.16 -17.35 -19.78
N GLY A 309 1.15 -17.13 -19.83
CA GLY A 309 2.13 -17.63 -18.87
C GLY A 309 2.09 -16.94 -17.51
N ALA A 310 2.88 -17.48 -16.57
CA ALA A 310 3.04 -16.93 -15.23
C ALA A 310 3.66 -15.53 -15.28
N ASN A 311 3.16 -14.60 -14.45
CA ASN A 311 3.65 -13.22 -14.36
C ASN A 311 3.65 -12.45 -15.70
N ALA A 312 2.92 -12.92 -16.72
CA ALA A 312 3.02 -12.40 -18.09
C ALA A 312 2.78 -10.89 -18.19
N PHE A 313 1.90 -10.31 -17.38
CA PHE A 313 1.58 -8.89 -17.31
C PHE A 313 1.84 -8.30 -15.91
N GLU A 314 2.71 -8.93 -15.10
CA GLU A 314 3.01 -8.42 -13.75
C GLU A 314 3.59 -7.00 -13.83
N GLY A 315 3.06 -6.09 -13.01
CA GLY A 315 3.54 -4.71 -12.92
C GLY A 315 3.19 -3.84 -14.13
N THR A 316 2.19 -4.20 -14.93
CA THR A 316 1.68 -3.35 -16.03
C THR A 316 0.80 -2.21 -15.48
N ALA A 317 1.45 -1.21 -14.89
CA ALA A 317 0.78 -0.16 -14.10
C ALA A 317 -0.18 0.75 -14.88
N ALA A 318 -0.05 0.81 -16.21
CA ALA A 318 -0.95 1.59 -17.08
C ALA A 318 -2.12 0.78 -17.63
N LEU A 319 -2.09 -0.56 -17.55
CA LEU A 319 -3.08 -1.45 -18.15
C LEU A 319 -4.40 -1.36 -17.39
N LYS A 320 -5.45 -0.82 -18.02
CA LYS A 320 -6.72 -0.49 -17.33
C LYS A 320 -7.79 -1.57 -17.42
N GLU A 321 -7.92 -2.21 -18.58
CA GLU A 321 -8.97 -3.19 -18.85
C GLU A 321 -8.41 -4.40 -19.57
N ILE A 322 -8.92 -5.57 -19.21
CA ILE A 322 -8.71 -6.81 -19.97
C ILE A 322 -10.02 -7.54 -20.22
N VAL A 323 -10.09 -8.20 -21.38
CA VAL A 323 -11.14 -9.14 -21.73
C VAL A 323 -10.46 -10.44 -22.16
N LEU A 324 -10.62 -11.52 -21.38
CA LEU A 324 -10.02 -12.80 -21.72
C LEU A 324 -10.85 -13.53 -22.80
N PRO A 325 -10.21 -14.06 -23.86
CA PRO A 325 -10.92 -14.65 -25.00
C PRO A 325 -11.48 -16.03 -24.66
N ALA A 326 -12.49 -16.46 -25.43
CA ALA A 326 -13.17 -17.74 -25.18
C ALA A 326 -12.28 -18.97 -25.36
N GLY A 327 -11.26 -18.85 -26.22
CA GLY A 327 -10.29 -19.89 -26.49
C GLY A 327 -9.29 -20.16 -25.37
N LEU A 328 -9.18 -19.28 -24.36
CA LEU A 328 -8.16 -19.33 -23.33
C LEU A 328 -8.46 -20.46 -22.33
N ALA A 329 -7.59 -21.47 -22.30
CA ALA A 329 -7.75 -22.66 -21.46
C ALA A 329 -6.77 -22.68 -20.26
N SER A 330 -5.69 -21.89 -20.32
CA SER A 330 -4.67 -21.86 -19.28
C SER A 330 -4.24 -20.42 -18.99
N LEU A 331 -4.20 -20.09 -17.71
CA LEU A 331 -3.68 -18.84 -17.17
C LEU A 331 -2.59 -19.19 -16.15
N GLY A 332 -1.44 -18.53 -16.23
CA GLY A 332 -0.34 -18.73 -15.29
C GLY A 332 -0.56 -17.99 -13.97
N GLN A 333 0.16 -18.43 -12.93
CA GLN A 333 0.16 -17.76 -11.63
C GLN A 333 0.60 -16.30 -11.74
N SER A 334 -0.03 -15.42 -10.95
CA SER A 334 0.31 -14.00 -10.87
C SER A 334 0.32 -13.26 -12.22
N ALA A 335 -0.41 -13.77 -13.22
CA ALA A 335 -0.37 -13.26 -14.58
C ALA A 335 -0.61 -11.74 -14.67
N PHE A 336 -1.45 -11.17 -13.78
CA PHE A 336 -1.77 -9.74 -13.73
C PHE A 336 -1.41 -9.08 -12.40
N LYS A 337 -0.51 -9.67 -11.59
CA LYS A 337 -0.12 -9.11 -10.29
C LYS A 337 0.40 -7.68 -10.42
N GLY A 338 -0.07 -6.76 -9.58
CA GLY A 338 0.35 -5.36 -9.54
C GLY A 338 0.02 -4.57 -10.81
N SER A 339 -0.93 -5.04 -11.62
CA SER A 339 -1.39 -4.33 -12.82
C SER A 339 -2.29 -3.16 -12.43
N GLY A 340 -2.37 -2.14 -13.29
CA GLY A 340 -3.22 -0.97 -13.09
C GLY A 340 -4.70 -1.19 -13.37
N LEU A 341 -5.17 -2.44 -13.34
CA LEU A 341 -6.50 -2.83 -13.82
C LEU A 341 -7.58 -2.17 -12.98
N GLU A 342 -8.51 -1.51 -13.67
CA GLU A 342 -9.78 -1.00 -13.14
C GLU A 342 -10.91 -2.00 -13.40
N LYS A 343 -10.82 -2.72 -14.53
CA LYS A 343 -11.81 -3.71 -14.98
C LYS A 343 -11.18 -5.00 -15.51
N ALA A 344 -11.76 -6.14 -15.19
CA ALA A 344 -11.38 -7.44 -15.74
C ALA A 344 -12.59 -8.32 -16.09
N ASP A 345 -12.75 -8.67 -17.37
CA ASP A 345 -13.79 -9.58 -17.85
C ASP A 345 -13.21 -10.95 -18.23
N LEU A 346 -13.58 -11.97 -17.45
CA LEU A 346 -13.19 -13.37 -17.62
C LEU A 346 -14.38 -14.24 -18.04
N ALA A 347 -15.57 -13.65 -18.30
CA ALA A 347 -16.84 -14.36 -18.47
C ALA A 347 -16.78 -15.44 -19.55
N LYS A 348 -16.12 -15.13 -20.67
CA LYS A 348 -16.02 -16.03 -21.83
C LYS A 348 -14.92 -17.07 -21.70
N SER A 349 -13.97 -16.87 -20.79
CA SER A 349 -12.77 -17.71 -20.71
C SER A 349 -13.09 -19.18 -20.43
N GLY A 350 -12.26 -20.07 -20.96
CA GLY A 350 -12.35 -21.52 -20.72
C GLY A 350 -11.75 -21.97 -19.39
N LEU A 351 -11.47 -21.06 -18.46
CA LEU A 351 -10.72 -21.33 -17.23
C LEU A 351 -11.59 -22.12 -16.23
N GLU A 352 -11.02 -23.22 -15.73
CA GLU A 352 -11.62 -24.00 -14.63
C GLU A 352 -11.07 -23.59 -13.25
N THR A 353 -9.90 -22.96 -13.23
CA THR A 353 -9.24 -22.49 -12.00
C THR A 353 -8.76 -21.07 -12.22
N LEU A 354 -8.98 -20.20 -11.24
CA LEU A 354 -8.30 -18.92 -11.14
C LEU A 354 -6.98 -19.13 -10.36
N PRO A 355 -5.80 -19.01 -11.02
CA PRO A 355 -4.52 -19.36 -10.42
C PRO A 355 -4.08 -18.48 -9.25
N TYR A 356 -3.06 -18.97 -8.54
CA TYR A 356 -2.40 -18.27 -7.43
C TYR A 356 -2.04 -16.83 -7.81
N GLY A 357 -2.43 -15.88 -6.96
CA GLY A 357 -1.99 -14.48 -7.08
C GLY A 357 -2.43 -13.75 -8.35
N THR A 358 -3.39 -14.27 -9.13
CA THR A 358 -3.72 -13.75 -10.47
C THR A 358 -3.85 -12.23 -10.52
N PHE A 359 -4.59 -11.64 -9.57
CA PHE A 359 -4.82 -10.20 -9.42
C PHE A 359 -4.24 -9.63 -8.13
N TRP A 360 -3.22 -10.28 -7.55
CA TRP A 360 -2.53 -9.78 -6.35
C TRP A 360 -2.10 -8.31 -6.55
N ASP A 361 -2.34 -7.43 -5.57
CA ASP A 361 -2.00 -5.99 -5.58
C ASP A 361 -2.59 -5.21 -6.78
N CYS A 362 -3.70 -5.69 -7.37
CA CYS A 362 -4.50 -4.89 -8.31
C CYS A 362 -5.37 -3.89 -7.53
N VAL A 363 -4.72 -2.89 -6.92
CA VAL A 363 -5.33 -1.92 -5.99
C VAL A 363 -6.36 -0.97 -6.61
N ARG A 364 -6.56 -1.03 -7.93
CA ARG A 364 -7.56 -0.22 -8.66
C ARG A 364 -8.74 -1.04 -9.17
N LEU A 365 -8.72 -2.36 -8.99
CA LEU A 365 -9.69 -3.26 -9.58
C LEU A 365 -11.03 -3.15 -8.86
N GLN A 366 -12.03 -2.59 -9.55
CA GLN A 366 -13.38 -2.34 -9.02
C GLN A 366 -14.45 -3.18 -9.73
N ASP A 367 -14.30 -3.40 -11.05
CA ASP A 367 -15.22 -4.19 -11.85
C ASP A 367 -14.56 -5.52 -12.26
N ILE A 368 -15.09 -6.63 -11.76
CA ILE A 368 -14.61 -7.95 -12.13
C ILE A 368 -15.77 -8.89 -12.44
N THR A 369 -15.72 -9.50 -13.62
CA THR A 369 -16.65 -10.55 -14.03
C THR A 369 -15.92 -11.88 -14.15
N LEU A 370 -16.30 -12.87 -13.34
CA LEU A 370 -15.73 -14.21 -13.36
C LEU A 370 -16.49 -15.13 -14.32
N GLY A 371 -15.78 -16.10 -14.91
CA GLY A 371 -16.37 -17.09 -15.81
C GLY A 371 -17.10 -18.21 -15.07
N ASP A 372 -18.25 -18.64 -15.61
CA ASP A 372 -19.11 -19.70 -15.02
C ASP A 372 -18.43 -21.08 -14.93
N ARG A 373 -17.30 -21.28 -15.61
CA ARG A 373 -16.52 -22.52 -15.60
C ARG A 373 -15.53 -22.60 -14.44
N ILE A 374 -15.24 -21.49 -13.76
CA ILE A 374 -14.32 -21.48 -12.64
C ILE A 374 -14.91 -22.33 -11.49
N ARG A 375 -14.13 -23.31 -11.04
CA ARG A 375 -14.44 -24.25 -9.95
C ARG A 375 -13.53 -24.03 -8.75
N VAL A 376 -12.34 -23.49 -8.95
CA VAL A 376 -11.35 -23.26 -7.91
C VAL A 376 -10.80 -21.83 -8.02
N ILE A 377 -10.76 -21.12 -6.90
CA ILE A 377 -10.02 -19.86 -6.76
C ILE A 377 -8.87 -20.12 -5.79
N GLU A 378 -7.64 -19.98 -6.28
CA GLU A 378 -6.40 -20.29 -5.56
C GLU A 378 -5.95 -19.19 -4.59
N ASP A 379 -4.89 -19.47 -3.82
CA ASP A 379 -4.38 -18.55 -2.80
C ASP A 379 -3.96 -17.21 -3.39
N SER A 380 -4.25 -16.14 -2.64
CA SER A 380 -3.95 -14.75 -2.95
C SER A 380 -4.48 -14.25 -4.29
N ALA A 381 -5.42 -14.95 -4.93
CA ALA A 381 -5.94 -14.58 -6.26
C ALA A 381 -6.41 -13.12 -6.34
N PHE A 382 -6.96 -12.57 -5.26
CA PHE A 382 -7.42 -11.19 -5.14
C PHE A 382 -6.74 -10.42 -3.99
N ARG A 383 -5.55 -10.84 -3.53
CA ARG A 383 -4.89 -10.19 -2.40
C ARG A 383 -4.74 -8.68 -2.64
N ASN A 384 -5.12 -7.84 -1.67
CA ASN A 384 -5.05 -6.37 -1.74
C ASN A 384 -5.82 -5.74 -2.92
N CYS A 385 -6.91 -6.36 -3.39
CA CYS A 385 -7.85 -5.73 -4.31
C CYS A 385 -8.83 -4.79 -3.57
N THR A 386 -9.50 -3.90 -4.30
CA THR A 386 -10.32 -2.81 -3.72
C THR A 386 -11.77 -2.79 -4.20
N PHE A 387 -12.28 -3.88 -4.78
CA PHE A 387 -13.71 -4.00 -5.08
C PHE A 387 -14.54 -4.12 -3.79
N ARG A 388 -15.74 -3.53 -3.80
CA ARG A 388 -16.68 -3.56 -2.66
C ARG A 388 -17.49 -4.84 -2.56
N GLU A 389 -17.76 -5.45 -3.70
CA GLU A 389 -18.49 -6.70 -3.84
C GLU A 389 -17.91 -7.51 -5.00
N ILE A 390 -18.09 -8.82 -4.96
CA ILE A 390 -17.71 -9.72 -6.04
C ILE A 390 -18.77 -10.81 -6.20
N THR A 391 -19.21 -11.04 -7.44
CA THR A 391 -20.09 -12.15 -7.76
C THR A 391 -19.24 -13.41 -8.01
N LEU A 392 -19.39 -14.41 -7.14
CA LEU A 392 -18.71 -15.69 -7.30
C LEU A 392 -19.43 -16.60 -8.32
N PRO A 393 -18.70 -17.44 -9.08
CA PRO A 393 -19.31 -18.36 -10.03
C PRO A 393 -20.24 -19.36 -9.34
N ALA A 394 -21.45 -19.56 -9.87
CA ALA A 394 -22.48 -20.44 -9.28
C ALA A 394 -22.07 -21.92 -9.12
N GLN A 395 -20.95 -22.32 -9.72
CA GLN A 395 -20.41 -23.69 -9.71
C GLN A 395 -19.06 -23.78 -8.98
N LEU A 396 -18.64 -22.72 -8.30
CA LEU A 396 -17.42 -22.67 -7.50
C LEU A 396 -17.44 -23.77 -6.42
N ARG A 397 -16.38 -24.58 -6.33
CA ARG A 397 -16.27 -25.71 -5.41
C ARG A 397 -15.27 -25.46 -4.30
N GLN A 398 -14.20 -24.74 -4.57
CA GLN A 398 -13.12 -24.49 -3.62
C GLN A 398 -12.68 -23.03 -3.70
N LEU A 399 -12.56 -22.43 -2.53
CA LEU A 399 -12.04 -21.09 -2.36
C LEU A 399 -10.87 -21.14 -1.40
N LYS A 400 -9.64 -20.84 -1.83
CA LYS A 400 -8.49 -20.80 -0.92
C LYS A 400 -8.32 -19.40 -0.30
N THR A 401 -7.17 -19.11 0.32
CA THR A 401 -6.85 -17.86 1.02
C THR A 401 -6.75 -16.68 0.04
N SER A 402 -7.87 -16.22 -0.49
CA SER A 402 -7.93 -15.49 -1.76
C SER A 402 -8.23 -14.00 -1.64
N PHE A 403 -8.91 -13.56 -0.58
CA PHE A 403 -9.36 -12.18 -0.37
C PHE A 403 -8.56 -11.43 0.70
N THR A 404 -7.39 -11.92 1.10
CA THR A 404 -6.55 -11.25 2.10
C THR A 404 -6.27 -9.79 1.74
N GLY A 405 -6.49 -8.86 2.68
CA GLY A 405 -6.24 -7.43 2.50
C GLY A 405 -7.21 -6.73 1.54
N CYS A 406 -8.34 -7.34 1.16
CA CYS A 406 -9.41 -6.67 0.42
C CYS A 406 -10.14 -5.66 1.32
N ALA A 407 -9.52 -4.50 1.54
CA ALA A 407 -9.91 -3.54 2.57
C ALA A 407 -11.30 -2.91 2.34
N GLU A 408 -11.78 -2.88 1.09
CA GLU A 408 -13.07 -2.30 0.70
C GLU A 408 -14.20 -3.34 0.54
N LEU A 409 -13.91 -4.65 0.65
CA LEU A 409 -14.92 -5.70 0.49
C LEU A 409 -15.95 -5.63 1.64
N GLU A 410 -17.17 -5.18 1.33
CA GLU A 410 -18.26 -4.97 2.29
C GLU A 410 -19.07 -6.26 2.54
N SER A 411 -19.35 -7.01 1.47
CA SER A 411 -20.09 -8.26 1.56
C SER A 411 -19.73 -9.25 0.47
N ILE A 412 -20.05 -10.53 0.71
CA ILE A 412 -19.79 -11.61 -0.24
C ILE A 412 -20.83 -12.72 -0.10
N THR A 413 -21.29 -13.24 -1.24
CA THR A 413 -22.23 -14.35 -1.33
C THR A 413 -21.55 -15.60 -1.83
N PHE A 414 -21.63 -16.67 -1.05
CA PHE A 414 -21.08 -17.96 -1.37
C PHE A 414 -22.11 -18.88 -2.03
N PRO A 415 -21.80 -19.45 -3.20
CA PRO A 415 -22.75 -20.26 -3.95
C PRO A 415 -22.99 -21.62 -3.27
N TYR A 416 -24.16 -22.21 -3.52
CA TYR A 416 -24.55 -23.54 -2.99
C TYR A 416 -23.52 -24.64 -3.30
N SER A 417 -22.78 -24.52 -4.41
CA SER A 417 -21.79 -25.50 -4.86
C SER A 417 -20.49 -25.52 -4.05
N LEU A 418 -20.26 -24.52 -3.19
CA LEU A 418 -19.00 -24.35 -2.47
C LEU A 418 -18.82 -25.46 -1.43
N LYS A 419 -17.71 -26.21 -1.55
CA LYS A 419 -17.41 -27.38 -0.71
C LYS A 419 -16.37 -27.11 0.36
N SER A 420 -15.40 -26.23 0.08
CA SER A 420 -14.32 -25.91 1.01
C SER A 420 -13.83 -24.48 0.90
N MET A 421 -13.39 -23.94 2.03
CA MET A 421 -12.74 -22.65 2.18
C MET A 421 -11.40 -22.81 2.90
N GLY A 422 -10.35 -22.17 2.37
CA GLY A 422 -9.01 -22.16 2.97
C GLY A 422 -8.96 -21.40 4.28
N SER A 423 -7.79 -21.42 4.94
CA SER A 423 -7.53 -20.64 6.15
C SER A 423 -7.40 -19.13 5.84
N GLY A 424 -7.91 -18.25 6.70
CA GLY A 424 -7.72 -16.80 6.58
C GLY A 424 -8.17 -16.15 5.26
N VAL A 425 -9.23 -16.69 4.62
CA VAL A 425 -9.79 -16.19 3.36
C VAL A 425 -10.00 -14.67 3.39
N PHE A 426 -10.45 -14.14 4.53
CA PHE A 426 -10.74 -12.72 4.75
C PHE A 426 -9.75 -12.01 5.66
N ALA A 427 -8.53 -12.54 5.83
CA ALA A 427 -7.53 -11.89 6.67
C ALA A 427 -7.34 -10.42 6.23
N GLU A 428 -7.25 -9.49 7.17
CA GLU A 428 -7.07 -8.06 6.90
C GLU A 428 -8.20 -7.38 6.09
N CYS A 429 -9.38 -8.01 5.93
CA CYS A 429 -10.56 -7.34 5.37
C CYS A 429 -11.18 -6.40 6.40
N THR A 430 -11.02 -5.08 6.22
CA THR A 430 -11.43 -4.07 7.21
C THR A 430 -12.87 -3.57 7.07
N ALA A 431 -13.50 -3.76 5.90
CA ALA A 431 -14.87 -3.30 5.63
C ALA A 431 -15.92 -4.43 5.64
N LEU A 432 -15.53 -5.69 5.89
CA LEU A 432 -16.44 -6.83 5.73
C LEU A 432 -17.55 -6.85 6.80
N GLU A 433 -18.78 -6.56 6.39
CA GLU A 433 -19.95 -6.47 7.26
C GLU A 433 -20.80 -7.74 7.23
N ALA A 434 -20.94 -8.37 6.06
CA ALA A 434 -21.85 -9.48 5.88
C ALA A 434 -21.31 -10.60 4.98
N VAL A 435 -21.62 -11.84 5.35
CA VAL A 435 -21.33 -13.03 4.54
C VAL A 435 -22.59 -13.87 4.39
N TYR A 436 -22.93 -14.22 3.15
CA TYR A 436 -24.11 -14.99 2.80
C TYR A 436 -23.72 -16.38 2.30
N PHE A 437 -24.38 -17.42 2.80
CA PHE A 437 -24.23 -18.78 2.29
C PHE A 437 -25.52 -19.25 1.63
N GLU A 438 -25.47 -19.49 0.32
CA GLU A 438 -26.61 -20.04 -0.45
C GLU A 438 -26.81 -21.55 -0.22
N GLY A 439 -25.99 -22.20 0.61
CA GLY A 439 -26.05 -23.64 0.85
C GLY A 439 -25.44 -24.10 2.17
N ASN A 440 -25.08 -25.38 2.21
CA ASN A 440 -24.44 -26.00 3.37
C ASN A 440 -23.11 -25.33 3.72
N MET A 441 -22.69 -25.48 4.97
CA MET A 441 -21.40 -24.99 5.44
C MET A 441 -20.27 -25.62 4.62
N PRO A 442 -19.40 -24.82 3.96
CA PRO A 442 -18.19 -25.37 3.37
C PRO A 442 -17.27 -25.89 4.48
N HIS A 443 -16.49 -26.92 4.18
CA HIS A 443 -15.42 -27.36 5.07
C HIS A 443 -14.40 -26.22 5.27
N ARG A 444 -14.01 -25.98 6.52
CA ARG A 444 -13.05 -24.92 6.90
C ARG A 444 -11.62 -25.46 6.99
N GLY A 445 -10.67 -24.72 6.43
CA GLY A 445 -9.24 -24.97 6.57
C GLY A 445 -8.66 -25.95 5.53
N ASP A 446 -7.34 -25.96 5.44
CA ASP A 446 -6.58 -26.57 4.34
C ASP A 446 -6.54 -28.12 4.36
N GLY A 447 -7.24 -28.75 5.30
CA GLY A 447 -7.23 -30.20 5.56
C GLY A 447 -8.28 -31.00 4.79
N PHE A 448 -8.49 -30.73 3.50
CA PHE A 448 -9.34 -31.59 2.68
C PHE A 448 -8.62 -32.92 2.39
N GLY A 449 -8.96 -33.98 3.15
CA GLY A 449 -8.49 -35.35 2.91
C GLY A 449 -7.34 -35.86 3.79
N THR A 450 -6.84 -35.07 4.73
CA THR A 450 -5.94 -35.57 5.79
C THR A 450 -6.77 -35.83 7.04
N SER A 451 -6.67 -37.03 7.59
CA SER A 451 -7.30 -37.38 8.86
C SER A 451 -6.69 -36.50 9.96
N VAL A 452 -7.35 -35.40 10.32
CA VAL A 452 -6.99 -34.63 11.50
C VAL A 452 -7.25 -35.53 12.70
N PRO A 453 -6.23 -36.00 13.44
CA PRO A 453 -6.45 -36.85 14.59
C PRO A 453 -7.26 -36.05 15.61
N ASN A 454 -8.47 -36.51 15.91
CA ASN A 454 -9.40 -35.96 16.91
C ASN A 454 -10.24 -34.72 16.52
N GLY A 455 -10.29 -34.29 15.25
CA GLY A 455 -11.30 -33.31 14.81
C GLY A 455 -11.22 -31.90 15.42
N VAL A 456 -10.06 -31.51 15.97
CA VAL A 456 -9.84 -30.17 16.53
C VAL A 456 -9.06 -29.32 15.53
N TRP A 457 -9.72 -28.34 14.91
CA TRP A 457 -9.09 -27.35 14.02
C TRP A 457 -8.48 -26.22 14.85
N THR A 458 -7.17 -25.96 14.76
CA THR A 458 -6.53 -24.84 15.47
C THR A 458 -7.03 -23.48 14.96
N ARG A 459 -6.98 -22.45 15.83
CA ARG A 459 -7.39 -21.05 15.55
C ARG A 459 -6.76 -20.44 14.29
N GLU A 460 -5.61 -20.96 13.88
CA GLU A 460 -4.83 -20.54 12.71
C GLU A 460 -5.43 -21.05 11.39
N ASN A 461 -6.24 -22.12 11.42
CA ASN A 461 -6.77 -22.79 10.23
C ASN A 461 -8.23 -22.43 9.89
N ASP A 462 -8.84 -21.45 10.55
CA ASP A 462 -10.22 -21.01 10.26
C ASP A 462 -10.27 -20.02 9.08
N SER A 463 -11.32 -20.08 8.25
CA SER A 463 -11.46 -19.21 7.07
C SER A 463 -11.63 -17.72 7.40
N PHE A 464 -12.02 -17.39 8.62
CA PHE A 464 -12.14 -16.03 9.14
C PHE A 464 -10.96 -15.63 10.03
N SER A 465 -9.92 -16.46 10.13
CA SER A 465 -8.71 -16.10 10.85
C SER A 465 -8.05 -14.85 10.24
N GLY A 466 -7.47 -14.00 11.07
CA GLY A 466 -6.85 -12.74 10.61
C GLY A 466 -7.82 -11.61 10.30
N LEU A 467 -9.14 -11.76 10.49
CA LEU A 467 -10.05 -10.61 10.44
C LEU A 467 -9.73 -9.60 11.57
N PRO A 468 -9.76 -8.28 11.29
CA PRO A 468 -9.63 -7.27 12.31
C PRO A 468 -10.69 -7.45 13.40
N LEU A 469 -10.26 -7.27 14.66
CA LEU A 469 -11.10 -7.42 15.84
C LEU A 469 -12.45 -6.67 15.77
N ALA A 470 -12.40 -5.40 15.36
CA ALA A 470 -13.59 -4.55 15.27
C ALA A 470 -14.60 -5.07 14.24
N VAL A 471 -14.11 -5.69 13.17
CA VAL A 471 -14.91 -6.27 12.08
C VAL A 471 -15.52 -7.60 12.52
N ALA A 472 -14.70 -8.50 13.08
CA ALA A 472 -15.16 -9.80 13.55
C ALA A 472 -16.29 -9.71 14.61
N LYS A 473 -16.33 -8.63 15.40
CA LYS A 473 -17.40 -8.35 16.38
C LYS A 473 -18.74 -7.91 15.78
N LYS A 474 -18.73 -7.41 14.54
CA LYS A 474 -19.92 -6.86 13.86
C LYS A 474 -20.35 -7.68 12.66
N LEU A 475 -19.53 -8.65 12.25
CA LEU A 475 -19.77 -9.50 11.10
C LEU A 475 -21.09 -10.25 11.26
N LYS A 476 -21.98 -10.09 10.27
CA LYS A 476 -23.25 -10.82 10.18
C LYS A 476 -23.07 -12.01 9.25
N ILE A 477 -23.46 -13.19 9.71
CA ILE A 477 -23.42 -14.41 8.90
C ILE A 477 -24.85 -14.90 8.67
N TYR A 478 -25.23 -14.96 7.39
CA TYR A 478 -26.55 -15.39 6.94
C TYR A 478 -26.48 -16.80 6.35
N VAL A 479 -27.33 -17.69 6.85
CA VAL A 479 -27.40 -19.09 6.42
C VAL A 479 -28.85 -19.50 6.18
N LEU A 480 -29.09 -20.23 5.08
CA LEU A 480 -30.41 -20.79 4.76
C LEU A 480 -30.80 -21.88 5.77
N THR A 481 -32.05 -21.88 6.22
CA THR A 481 -32.56 -22.91 7.13
C THR A 481 -32.60 -24.28 6.45
N GLY A 482 -32.14 -25.31 7.15
CA GLY A 482 -31.93 -26.65 6.61
C GLY A 482 -30.55 -26.91 6.01
N ALA A 483 -29.67 -25.90 5.97
CA ALA A 483 -28.25 -26.07 5.65
C ALA A 483 -27.59 -27.06 6.64
N ARG A 484 -27.20 -28.24 6.15
CA ARG A 484 -26.52 -29.30 6.91
C ARG A 484 -25.03 -28.96 7.08
N GLY A 485 -24.42 -29.42 8.18
CA GLY A 485 -23.00 -29.15 8.49
C GLY A 485 -22.78 -28.00 9.47
N TRP A 486 -23.81 -27.18 9.71
CA TRP A 486 -23.89 -26.19 10.78
C TRP A 486 -24.53 -26.78 12.06
N GLY A 487 -24.18 -28.03 12.43
CA GLY A 487 -24.86 -28.79 13.49
C GLY A 487 -24.80 -28.14 14.90
N ASP A 488 -25.37 -28.82 15.91
CA ASP A 488 -25.45 -28.36 17.33
C ASP A 488 -24.12 -27.82 17.90
N SER A 489 -22.99 -28.23 17.32
CA SER A 489 -21.64 -27.70 17.58
C SER A 489 -21.48 -26.19 17.33
N PHE A 490 -22.31 -25.55 16.50
CA PHE A 490 -22.27 -24.11 16.22
C PHE A 490 -23.21 -23.32 17.15
N LYS A 491 -24.29 -23.95 17.66
CA LYS A 491 -25.15 -23.38 18.70
C LYS A 491 -24.40 -23.29 20.03
N ASP A 492 -23.74 -24.39 20.46
CA ASP A 492 -22.85 -24.45 21.64
C ASP A 492 -21.68 -23.44 21.59
N PHE A 493 -21.38 -22.93 20.40
CA PHE A 493 -20.27 -22.03 20.07
C PHE A 493 -20.68 -20.55 20.08
N ALA A 494 -21.90 -20.24 19.65
CA ALA A 494 -22.47 -18.89 19.65
C ALA A 494 -23.06 -18.49 21.02
N ASP A 495 -23.49 -19.46 21.82
CA ASP A 495 -24.07 -19.22 23.16
C ASP A 495 -23.08 -19.43 24.33
N GLY A 496 -21.84 -19.85 24.02
CA GLY A 496 -20.79 -20.08 25.01
C GLY A 496 -20.99 -21.29 25.91
N SER A 497 -21.92 -22.20 25.60
CA SER A 497 -22.27 -23.35 26.45
C SER A 497 -21.35 -24.58 26.29
N GLY A 498 -20.53 -24.62 25.24
CA GLY A 498 -19.32 -25.44 25.11
C GLY A 498 -19.43 -26.92 25.51
N ALA A 499 -19.75 -27.80 24.55
CA ALA A 499 -19.61 -29.26 24.76
C ALA A 499 -18.72 -30.01 23.75
N THR A 500 -18.45 -29.51 22.52
CA THR A 500 -17.71 -30.34 21.54
C THR A 500 -16.61 -29.67 20.69
N SER A 501 -16.31 -28.38 20.81
CA SER A 501 -15.05 -27.81 20.26
C SER A 501 -14.46 -26.73 21.16
N ARG A 502 -13.27 -26.97 21.72
CA ARG A 502 -12.57 -26.09 22.68
C ARG A 502 -11.88 -24.86 22.07
N ILE A 503 -12.41 -24.26 21.00
CA ILE A 503 -11.81 -23.04 20.41
C ILE A 503 -12.92 -22.01 20.19
N PRO A 504 -13.26 -21.18 21.19
CA PRO A 504 -14.26 -20.14 21.01
C PRO A 504 -13.78 -19.11 19.97
N PHE A 505 -14.69 -18.63 19.12
CA PHE A 505 -14.52 -17.30 18.53
C PHE A 505 -14.43 -16.31 19.69
N VAL A 506 -13.50 -15.36 19.63
CA VAL A 506 -13.33 -14.40 20.74
C VAL A 506 -14.49 -13.37 20.78
N TYR A 507 -15.43 -13.41 19.83
CA TYR A 507 -16.46 -12.39 19.63
C TYR A 507 -17.84 -12.98 19.28
N PRO A 508 -18.94 -12.36 19.78
CA PRO A 508 -20.30 -12.74 19.41
C PRO A 508 -20.52 -12.39 17.94
N VAL A 509 -20.66 -13.39 17.08
CA VAL A 509 -21.10 -13.23 15.70
C VAL A 509 -22.61 -13.39 15.71
N GLU A 510 -23.35 -12.39 15.21
CA GLU A 510 -24.80 -12.49 15.09
C GLU A 510 -25.15 -13.42 13.92
N TYR A 511 -25.92 -14.46 14.24
CA TYR A 511 -26.35 -15.49 13.30
C TYR A 511 -27.84 -15.36 13.00
N TYR A 512 -28.18 -15.33 11.73
CA TYR A 512 -29.56 -15.23 11.27
C TYR A 512 -29.93 -16.52 10.54
N THR A 513 -30.90 -17.26 11.10
CA THR A 513 -31.55 -18.40 10.43
C THR A 513 -32.81 -17.90 9.76
N LEU A 514 -32.94 -18.14 8.46
CA LEU A 514 -34.11 -17.74 7.69
C LEU A 514 -35.22 -18.81 7.86
N GLU A 515 -35.99 -18.78 8.94
CA GLU A 515 -36.89 -19.88 9.36
C GLU A 515 -37.92 -20.38 8.31
N GLU A 516 -38.29 -21.65 8.48
CA GLU A 516 -39.12 -22.54 7.65
C GLU A 516 -40.58 -22.12 7.52
N GLU A 517 -41.03 -21.86 6.30
CA GLU A 517 -42.16 -22.62 5.73
C GLU A 517 -41.84 -22.92 4.26
N ALA A 518 -42.13 -24.14 3.81
CA ALA A 518 -42.02 -24.72 2.47
C ALA A 518 -40.84 -25.68 2.19
N GLU A 519 -41.22 -26.82 1.61
CA GLU A 519 -40.49 -28.06 1.39
C GLU A 519 -39.13 -27.93 0.67
N GLN A 520 -38.28 -28.92 0.94
CA GLN A 520 -36.84 -29.05 0.67
C GLN A 520 -36.41 -29.09 -0.82
N ASP A 521 -37.28 -28.72 -1.77
CA ASP A 521 -37.04 -28.76 -3.23
C ASP A 521 -37.65 -27.57 -4.00
N ASN A 522 -38.16 -26.53 -3.32
CA ASN A 522 -38.88 -25.45 -3.99
C ASN A 522 -37.97 -24.23 -4.23
N PRO A 523 -37.75 -23.79 -5.49
CA PRO A 523 -37.03 -22.55 -5.77
C PRO A 523 -37.74 -21.36 -5.12
N ARG A 524 -37.00 -20.35 -4.68
CA ARG A 524 -37.58 -19.18 -4.00
C ARG A 524 -36.97 -17.89 -4.52
N LEU A 525 -37.81 -16.86 -4.57
CA LEU A 525 -37.40 -15.49 -4.80
C LEU A 525 -37.50 -14.77 -3.46
N ILE A 526 -36.37 -14.53 -2.81
CA ILE A 526 -36.35 -13.84 -1.52
C ILE A 526 -36.08 -12.38 -1.80
N LEU A 527 -37.02 -11.54 -1.37
CA LEU A 527 -36.92 -10.10 -1.47
C LEU A 527 -36.40 -9.55 -0.14
N HIS A 528 -35.17 -9.05 -0.15
CA HIS A 528 -34.58 -8.40 1.02
C HIS A 528 -34.95 -6.92 0.99
N ALA A 529 -36.00 -6.56 1.74
CA ALA A 529 -36.30 -5.15 1.97
C ALA A 529 -35.35 -4.54 3.00
N PRO A 530 -34.85 -3.32 2.73
CA PRO A 530 -34.17 -2.57 3.76
C PRO A 530 -35.15 -2.27 4.89
N GLU A 531 -34.65 -2.21 6.13
CA GLU A 531 -35.49 -1.92 7.29
C GLU A 531 -36.29 -0.63 7.12
N SER A 532 -35.76 0.33 6.34
CA SER A 532 -36.37 1.63 5.96
C SER A 532 -37.79 1.54 5.38
N PHE A 533 -38.19 0.37 4.87
CA PHE A 533 -39.53 0.17 4.31
C PHE A 533 -40.62 0.24 5.38
N ALA A 534 -40.33 -0.10 6.65
CA ALA A 534 -41.32 -0.04 7.71
C ALA A 534 -41.79 1.39 8.05
N HIS A 535 -41.04 2.42 7.63
CA HIS A 535 -41.31 3.83 7.94
C HIS A 535 -40.72 4.77 6.87
N LEU A 536 -41.05 4.53 5.60
CA LEU A 536 -40.51 5.31 4.48
C LEU A 536 -41.26 6.64 4.33
N GLU A 537 -40.63 7.79 4.57
CA GLU A 537 -41.32 9.08 4.42
C GLU A 537 -41.78 9.34 2.97
N THR A 538 -42.99 9.88 2.81
CA THR A 538 -43.50 10.30 1.50
C THR A 538 -42.54 11.30 0.83
N GLY A 539 -42.18 11.05 -0.43
CA GLY A 539 -41.21 11.82 -1.22
C GLY A 539 -39.79 11.25 -1.23
N SER A 540 -39.48 10.27 -0.36
CA SER A 540 -38.17 9.63 -0.29
C SER A 540 -38.08 8.39 -1.19
N THR A 541 -36.86 8.07 -1.64
CA THR A 541 -36.55 6.82 -2.35
C THR A 541 -35.63 5.95 -1.50
N ALA A 542 -35.88 4.64 -1.47
CA ALA A 542 -34.96 3.66 -0.89
C ALA A 542 -34.08 3.02 -1.97
N GLU A 543 -32.91 2.46 -1.59
CA GLU A 543 -32.01 1.73 -2.50
C GLU A 543 -32.73 0.54 -3.17
N ALA A 544 -32.13 0.04 -4.26
CA ALA A 544 -32.63 -1.12 -4.98
C ALA A 544 -32.71 -2.33 -4.05
N LEU A 545 -33.88 -2.98 -4.08
CA LEU A 545 -34.14 -4.18 -3.31
C LEU A 545 -33.18 -5.33 -3.67
N GLY A 546 -32.56 -5.93 -2.66
CA GLY A 546 -31.75 -7.13 -2.86
C GLY A 546 -32.64 -8.33 -3.18
N VAL A 547 -32.41 -9.00 -4.31
CA VAL A 547 -33.19 -10.19 -4.67
C VAL A 547 -32.31 -11.42 -4.71
N ILE A 548 -32.54 -12.34 -3.77
CA ILE A 548 -31.84 -13.62 -3.71
C ILE A 548 -32.69 -14.66 -4.45
N ARG A 549 -32.13 -15.22 -5.51
CA ARG A 549 -32.76 -16.24 -6.37
C ARG A 549 -32.42 -17.66 -5.88
N ALA A 550 -32.71 -17.95 -4.61
CA ALA A 550 -32.33 -19.20 -3.97
C ALA A 550 -32.93 -20.43 -4.70
N GLY A 551 -32.08 -21.31 -5.23
CA GLY A 551 -32.49 -22.51 -5.95
C GLY A 551 -33.02 -22.29 -7.38
N LEU A 552 -32.99 -21.05 -7.89
CA LEU A 552 -33.34 -20.71 -9.28
C LEU A 552 -32.06 -20.61 -10.11
N PRO A 553 -32.03 -21.12 -11.36
CA PRO A 553 -30.86 -20.97 -12.22
C PRO A 553 -30.68 -19.53 -12.68
N ALA A 554 -29.45 -19.16 -13.03
CA ALA A 554 -29.11 -17.84 -13.58
C ALA A 554 -29.92 -17.46 -14.83
N GLU A 555 -30.39 -18.46 -15.59
CA GLU A 555 -31.22 -18.29 -16.80
C GLU A 555 -32.72 -18.06 -16.51
N ALA A 556 -33.14 -18.07 -15.25
CA ALA A 556 -34.49 -17.66 -14.89
C ALA A 556 -34.69 -16.19 -15.30
N GLY A 557 -35.89 -15.85 -15.80
CA GLY A 557 -36.18 -14.57 -16.47
C GLY A 557 -35.86 -13.28 -15.69
N PRO A 558 -36.20 -12.10 -16.25
CA PRO A 558 -36.06 -10.85 -15.50
C PRO A 558 -36.97 -10.88 -14.26
N ILE A 559 -36.53 -10.25 -13.19
CA ILE A 559 -37.41 -9.98 -12.05
C ILE A 559 -38.37 -8.88 -12.47
N LEU A 560 -39.65 -9.14 -12.31
CA LEU A 560 -40.73 -8.20 -12.52
C LEU A 560 -41.07 -7.56 -11.18
N TRP A 561 -41.04 -6.24 -11.15
CA TRP A 561 -41.37 -5.48 -9.96
C TRP A 561 -42.80 -4.99 -10.04
N SER A 562 -43.50 -5.08 -8.92
CA SER A 562 -44.86 -4.54 -8.80
C SER A 562 -45.08 -4.03 -7.39
N SER A 563 -46.03 -3.12 -7.26
CA SER A 563 -46.48 -2.56 -5.99
C SER A 563 -47.98 -2.81 -5.88
N SER A 564 -48.45 -3.26 -4.71
CA SER A 564 -49.88 -3.50 -4.47
C SER A 564 -50.70 -2.21 -4.48
N ASP A 565 -50.08 -1.09 -4.08
CA ASP A 565 -50.57 0.26 -4.29
C ASP A 565 -49.46 1.19 -4.81
N PRO A 566 -49.34 1.35 -6.14
CA PRO A 566 -48.36 2.25 -6.75
C PRO A 566 -48.57 3.72 -6.43
N SER A 567 -49.73 4.11 -5.88
CA SER A 567 -49.97 5.49 -5.45
C SER A 567 -49.39 5.77 -4.05
N VAL A 568 -49.19 4.72 -3.24
CA VAL A 568 -48.54 4.75 -1.93
C VAL A 568 -47.03 4.57 -2.07
N ALA A 569 -46.58 3.55 -2.81
CA ALA A 569 -45.17 3.34 -3.11
C ALA A 569 -44.97 2.83 -4.54
N ALA A 570 -44.22 3.52 -5.37
CA ALA A 570 -43.87 3.06 -6.73
C ALA A 570 -42.55 2.31 -6.71
N VAL A 571 -42.42 1.24 -7.49
CA VAL A 571 -41.17 0.49 -7.69
C VAL A 571 -40.79 0.52 -9.17
N ASP A 572 -39.51 0.75 -9.47
CA ASP A 572 -38.99 0.73 -10.84
C ASP A 572 -38.42 -0.64 -11.24
N ASP A 573 -37.99 -0.77 -12.50
CA ASP A 573 -37.48 -2.03 -13.06
C ASP A 573 -36.17 -2.52 -12.41
N SER A 574 -35.49 -1.66 -11.63
CA SER A 574 -34.30 -2.00 -10.85
C SER A 574 -34.61 -2.43 -9.42
N GLY A 575 -35.87 -2.37 -9.00
CA GLY A 575 -36.29 -2.66 -7.63
C GLY A 575 -36.14 -1.48 -6.68
N ARG A 576 -35.96 -0.26 -7.20
CA ARG A 576 -35.89 0.96 -6.39
C ARG A 576 -37.30 1.43 -6.06
N VAL A 577 -37.54 1.73 -4.79
CA VAL A 577 -38.88 2.07 -4.28
C VAL A 577 -38.97 3.55 -3.89
N THR A 578 -40.04 4.22 -4.32
CA THR A 578 -40.36 5.62 -4.04
C THR A 578 -41.67 5.69 -3.26
N ALA A 579 -41.66 6.23 -2.04
CA ALA A 579 -42.89 6.50 -1.30
C ALA A 579 -43.58 7.76 -1.87
N LEU A 580 -44.85 7.65 -2.24
CA LEU A 580 -45.60 8.69 -2.94
C LEU A 580 -46.75 9.25 -2.10
N GLN A 581 -47.45 8.39 -1.34
CA GLN A 581 -48.53 8.79 -0.44
C GLN A 581 -48.49 7.96 0.82
N MET A 582 -49.06 8.50 1.91
CA MET A 582 -49.15 7.78 3.17
C MET A 582 -49.98 6.51 3.02
N GLY A 583 -49.51 5.42 3.61
CA GLY A 583 -50.20 4.14 3.57
C GLY A 583 -49.22 2.98 3.52
N VAL A 584 -49.76 1.77 3.51
CA VAL A 584 -48.97 0.56 3.38
C VAL A 584 -49.13 0.02 1.97
N SER A 585 -48.03 -0.28 1.30
CA SER A 585 -48.00 -0.97 0.02
C SER A 585 -47.02 -2.13 0.08
N THR A 586 -47.34 -3.23 -0.59
CA THR A 586 -46.48 -4.39 -0.69
C THR A 586 -45.73 -4.33 -2.01
N ILE A 587 -44.41 -4.34 -1.96
CA ILE A 587 -43.56 -4.46 -3.13
C ILE A 587 -43.31 -5.94 -3.37
N THR A 588 -43.67 -6.39 -4.57
CA THR A 588 -43.52 -7.78 -4.99
C THR A 588 -42.49 -7.85 -6.10
N ALA A 589 -41.38 -8.53 -5.84
CA ALA A 589 -40.52 -9.09 -6.87
C ALA A 589 -41.18 -10.38 -7.36
N SER A 590 -41.32 -10.54 -8.67
CA SER A 590 -41.95 -11.70 -9.30
C SER A 590 -41.05 -12.25 -10.39
N LEU A 591 -40.97 -13.57 -10.50
CA LEU A 591 -40.17 -14.24 -11.51
C LEU A 591 -40.90 -15.50 -11.99
N VAL A 592 -41.12 -15.63 -13.30
CA VAL A 592 -41.67 -16.87 -13.86
C VAL A 592 -40.53 -17.74 -14.37
N TYR A 593 -40.40 -18.94 -13.82
CA TYR A 593 -39.43 -19.92 -14.27
C TYR A 593 -40.09 -21.29 -14.43
N LYS A 594 -39.95 -21.89 -15.63
CA LYS A 594 -40.58 -23.17 -16.02
C LYS A 594 -42.11 -23.23 -15.78
N GLY A 595 -42.79 -22.10 -15.97
CA GLY A 595 -44.24 -22.00 -15.78
C GLY A 595 -44.69 -21.83 -14.32
N THR A 596 -43.75 -21.83 -13.37
CA THR A 596 -43.99 -21.53 -11.96
C THR A 596 -43.66 -20.07 -11.67
N LEU A 597 -44.55 -19.36 -10.99
CA LEU A 597 -44.34 -18.00 -10.52
C LEU A 597 -43.71 -18.05 -9.12
N TYR A 598 -42.59 -17.37 -8.97
CA TYR A 598 -41.89 -17.17 -7.70
C TYR A 598 -42.03 -15.71 -7.31
N THR A 599 -42.50 -15.45 -6.10
CA THR A 599 -42.65 -14.09 -5.58
C THR A 599 -41.85 -13.92 -4.29
N GLY A 600 -41.25 -12.75 -4.16
CA GLY A 600 -40.72 -12.24 -2.90
C GLY A 600 -41.44 -10.94 -2.59
N GLU A 601 -41.93 -10.80 -1.37
CA GLU A 601 -42.75 -9.66 -0.97
C GLU A 601 -42.08 -8.90 0.17
N ALA A 602 -42.23 -7.59 0.15
CA ALA A 602 -41.81 -6.71 1.21
C ALA A 602 -42.85 -5.62 1.43
N GLU A 603 -43.18 -5.36 2.69
CA GLU A 603 -44.12 -4.31 3.05
C GLU A 603 -43.39 -2.96 3.18
N VAL A 604 -43.90 -1.95 2.47
CA VAL A 604 -43.52 -0.54 2.59
C VAL A 604 -44.65 0.19 3.30
N ASN A 605 -44.37 0.75 4.46
CA ASN A 605 -45.26 1.65 5.17
C ASN A 605 -44.75 3.09 4.95
N ALA A 606 -45.41 3.77 4.02
CA ALA A 606 -45.16 5.16 3.72
C ALA A 606 -45.80 6.07 4.77
N ILE A 607 -44.98 6.89 5.44
CA ILE A 607 -45.40 7.74 6.56
C ILE A 607 -45.36 9.23 6.21
N GLY A 608 -46.10 10.03 6.98
CA GLY A 608 -46.35 11.45 6.71
C GLY A 608 -45.11 12.33 6.73
N LEU A 609 -45.20 13.40 5.94
CA LEU A 609 -44.14 14.37 5.64
C LEU A 609 -44.07 15.44 6.75
N GLU A 610 -43.33 15.20 7.84
CA GLU A 610 -43.25 16.14 8.98
C GLU A 610 -41.87 16.79 9.18
N SER A 611 -40.78 16.23 8.63
CA SER A 611 -39.43 16.74 8.89
C SER A 611 -38.99 17.82 7.90
N PRO A 612 -38.54 19.01 8.37
CA PRO A 612 -37.89 20.01 7.53
C PRO A 612 -36.46 19.62 7.11
N LEU A 613 -35.94 18.51 7.63
CA LEU A 613 -34.61 18.01 7.34
C LEU A 613 -34.66 17.06 6.13
N ASP A 614 -33.64 17.14 5.28
CA ASP A 614 -33.32 16.09 4.32
C ASP A 614 -32.49 15.02 5.03
N TRP A 615 -32.86 13.76 4.87
CA TRP A 615 -32.27 12.66 5.61
C TRP A 615 -32.32 11.35 4.80
N SER A 616 -31.39 10.45 5.08
CA SER A 616 -31.29 9.15 4.43
C SER A 616 -31.01 8.05 5.45
N VAL A 617 -31.72 6.93 5.33
CA VAL A 617 -31.47 5.71 6.12
C VAL A 617 -30.29 4.95 5.51
N GLN A 618 -29.33 4.57 6.34
CA GLN A 618 -28.23 3.68 5.96
C GLN A 618 -28.66 2.22 6.10
N ARG A 619 -27.87 1.31 5.51
CA ARG A 619 -28.17 -0.14 5.52
C ARG A 619 -28.24 -0.75 6.93
N ASP A 620 -27.62 -0.12 7.92
CA ASP A 620 -27.62 -0.53 9.33
C ASP A 620 -28.82 0.00 10.14
N GLY A 621 -29.77 0.69 9.50
CA GLY A 621 -30.94 1.30 10.16
C GLY A 621 -30.64 2.66 10.79
N THR A 622 -29.43 3.19 10.64
CA THR A 622 -29.05 4.52 11.15
C THR A 622 -29.49 5.63 10.19
N VAL A 623 -30.01 6.73 10.71
CA VAL A 623 -30.33 7.92 9.90
C VAL A 623 -29.15 8.89 9.84
N ILE A 624 -28.82 9.32 8.62
CA ILE A 624 -27.92 10.45 8.34
C ILE A 624 -28.74 11.66 7.91
N ILE A 625 -28.50 12.80 8.54
CA ILE A 625 -29.07 14.08 8.13
C ILE A 625 -28.19 14.69 7.02
N ASN A 626 -28.80 14.93 5.87
CA ASN A 626 -28.16 15.50 4.67
C ASN A 626 -28.21 17.02 4.62
N GLY A 627 -29.09 17.65 5.40
CA GLY A 627 -29.26 19.11 5.45
C GLY A 627 -30.72 19.50 5.60
N PHE A 628 -31.10 20.64 5.03
CA PHE A 628 -32.50 21.03 4.89
C PHE A 628 -33.09 20.48 3.60
N ARG A 629 -34.39 20.16 3.63
CA ARG A 629 -35.14 19.78 2.44
C ARG A 629 -35.20 20.95 1.45
N GLU A 630 -35.05 20.65 0.16
CA GLU A 630 -35.13 21.65 -0.90
C GLU A 630 -36.47 22.39 -0.87
N GLY A 631 -36.43 23.72 -0.96
CA GLY A 631 -37.63 24.57 -0.99
C GLY A 631 -38.16 25.04 0.37
N ILE A 632 -37.54 24.63 1.49
CA ILE A 632 -37.86 25.20 2.80
C ILE A 632 -37.11 26.54 2.99
N SER A 633 -37.80 27.55 3.52
CA SER A 633 -37.19 28.84 3.84
C SER A 633 -36.21 28.69 5.01
N GLU A 634 -34.91 28.62 4.70
CA GLU A 634 -33.85 28.55 5.71
C GLU A 634 -33.86 29.75 6.67
N GLN A 635 -34.48 30.87 6.29
CA GLN A 635 -34.57 32.11 7.08
C GLN A 635 -35.45 31.98 8.34
N GLU A 636 -36.31 30.96 8.41
CA GLU A 636 -37.24 30.76 9.53
C GLU A 636 -36.69 29.78 10.60
N MET A 637 -35.64 29.02 10.29
CA MET A 637 -35.06 28.03 11.20
C MET A 637 -33.83 28.57 11.95
N THR A 638 -34.08 29.50 12.87
CA THR A 638 -33.04 30.07 13.74
C THR A 638 -32.62 29.14 14.87
N GLU A 639 -33.48 28.21 15.29
CA GLU A 639 -33.20 27.20 16.33
C GLU A 639 -33.36 25.82 15.70
N LEU A 640 -32.25 25.07 15.60
CA LEU A 640 -32.22 23.75 14.98
C LEU A 640 -32.12 22.66 16.03
N GLU A 641 -33.19 21.90 16.22
CA GLU A 641 -33.15 20.70 17.05
C GLU A 641 -33.00 19.47 16.15
N ILE A 642 -31.86 18.79 16.25
CA ILE A 642 -31.65 17.52 15.57
C ILE A 642 -32.47 16.47 16.32
N PRO A 643 -33.45 15.83 15.69
CA PRO A 643 -34.29 14.84 16.37
C PRO A 643 -33.48 13.58 16.70
N ARG A 644 -33.86 12.92 17.80
CA ARG A 644 -33.26 11.62 18.20
C ARG A 644 -33.63 10.50 17.23
N SER A 645 -34.79 10.61 16.59
CA SER A 645 -35.26 9.69 15.57
C SER A 645 -35.99 10.43 14.45
N LEU A 646 -35.85 9.93 13.22
CA LEU A 646 -36.60 10.36 12.05
C LEU A 646 -37.18 9.13 11.38
N GLY A 647 -38.47 9.19 11.05
CA GLY A 647 -39.21 8.03 10.54
C GLY A 647 -39.02 6.76 11.39
N GLY A 648 -39.01 6.87 12.72
CA GLY A 648 -38.84 5.69 13.60
C GLY A 648 -37.41 5.16 13.74
N TYR A 649 -36.45 5.61 12.94
CA TYR A 649 -35.04 5.21 13.02
C TYR A 649 -34.22 6.17 13.87
N THR A 650 -33.16 5.66 14.49
CA THR A 650 -32.25 6.47 15.30
C THR A 650 -31.38 7.36 14.40
N VAL A 651 -31.39 8.67 14.63
CA VAL A 651 -30.48 9.59 13.93
C VAL A 651 -29.07 9.40 14.49
N GLY A 652 -28.17 8.86 13.68
CA GLY A 652 -26.81 8.50 14.09
C GLY A 652 -25.70 9.30 13.42
N ALA A 653 -25.97 10.07 12.36
CA ALA A 653 -24.96 10.98 11.84
C ALA A 653 -25.52 12.25 11.19
N ILE A 654 -24.65 13.25 11.06
CA ILE A 654 -24.86 14.44 10.24
C ILE A 654 -23.84 14.38 9.10
N ARG A 655 -24.31 14.49 7.86
CA ARG A 655 -23.46 14.41 6.67
C ARG A 655 -22.48 15.59 6.60
N SER A 656 -21.35 15.36 5.94
CA SER A 656 -20.47 16.44 5.56
C SER A 656 -21.18 17.52 4.76
N HIS A 657 -20.91 18.78 5.10
CA HIS A 657 -21.53 19.97 4.50
C HIS A 657 -23.06 20.12 4.69
N ALA A 658 -23.71 19.32 5.53
CA ALA A 658 -25.18 19.29 5.64
C ALA A 658 -25.82 20.67 5.87
N PHE A 659 -25.20 21.52 6.68
CA PHE A 659 -25.66 22.87 7.02
C PHE A 659 -24.62 23.94 6.70
N ALA A 660 -23.60 23.64 5.88
CA ALA A 660 -22.50 24.56 5.62
C ALA A 660 -22.99 25.90 5.05
N LYS A 661 -22.45 27.00 5.60
CA LYS A 661 -22.72 28.39 5.22
C LYS A 661 -24.17 28.81 5.39
N ASN A 662 -24.93 28.08 6.22
CA ASN A 662 -26.31 28.44 6.48
C ASN A 662 -26.36 29.85 7.12
N PRO A 663 -27.14 30.79 6.55
CA PRO A 663 -27.11 32.18 6.97
C PRO A 663 -28.01 32.49 8.18
N SER A 664 -28.70 31.48 8.75
CA SER A 664 -29.86 31.72 9.63
C SER A 664 -29.81 30.98 10.96
N ILE A 665 -29.24 29.77 11.02
CA ILE A 665 -29.15 28.97 12.26
C ILE A 665 -28.38 29.77 13.32
N ARG A 666 -28.96 29.89 14.51
CA ARG A 666 -28.41 30.58 15.69
C ARG A 666 -28.11 29.65 16.85
N SER A 667 -28.86 28.58 17.00
CA SER A 667 -28.58 27.52 17.98
C SER A 667 -28.79 26.16 17.36
N VAL A 668 -28.00 25.17 17.78
CA VAL A 668 -28.20 23.77 17.40
C VAL A 668 -28.11 22.83 18.59
N ARG A 669 -29.09 21.93 18.73
CA ARG A 669 -29.05 20.83 19.70
C ARG A 669 -28.83 19.52 18.96
N ILE A 670 -27.75 18.82 19.27
CA ILE A 670 -27.37 17.54 18.68
C ILE A 670 -27.49 16.45 19.75
N PRO A 671 -28.43 15.50 19.60
CA PRO A 671 -28.67 14.47 20.60
C PRO A 671 -27.58 13.40 20.58
N GLY A 672 -27.46 12.67 21.69
CA GLY A 672 -26.44 11.63 21.87
C GLY A 672 -26.60 10.43 20.94
N THR A 673 -27.75 10.30 20.28
CA THR A 673 -27.97 9.31 19.23
C THR A 673 -27.06 9.55 18.03
N VAL A 674 -26.72 10.82 17.74
CA VAL A 674 -25.81 11.21 16.65
C VAL A 674 -24.38 10.85 17.05
N GLN A 675 -23.85 9.75 16.53
CA GLN A 675 -22.48 9.32 16.81
C GLN A 675 -21.44 10.10 16.01
N THR A 676 -21.78 10.60 14.81
CA THR A 676 -20.82 11.26 13.92
C THR A 676 -21.35 12.59 13.37
N ILE A 677 -20.56 13.65 13.51
CA ILE A 677 -20.76 14.94 12.86
C ILE A 677 -19.74 15.05 11.72
N GLY A 678 -20.20 15.03 10.46
CA GLY A 678 -19.34 14.98 9.29
C GLY A 678 -18.52 16.25 9.04
N ASN A 679 -17.49 16.12 8.19
CA ASN A 679 -16.62 17.23 7.81
C ASN A 679 -17.42 18.43 7.26
N ASN A 680 -17.07 19.63 7.71
CA ASN A 680 -17.72 20.88 7.31
C ASN A 680 -19.25 20.94 7.58
N ALA A 681 -19.82 20.08 8.44
CA ALA A 681 -21.28 19.99 8.65
C ALA A 681 -21.96 21.35 8.94
N PHE A 682 -21.35 22.21 9.75
CA PHE A 682 -21.81 23.57 10.11
C PHE A 682 -20.76 24.64 9.74
N TYR A 683 -19.92 24.37 8.74
CA TYR A 683 -18.84 25.26 8.32
C TYR A 683 -19.36 26.64 7.89
N TYR A 684 -18.86 27.72 8.46
CA TYR A 684 -19.27 29.10 8.18
C TYR A 684 -20.77 29.40 8.42
N CYS A 685 -21.41 28.70 9.36
CA CYS A 685 -22.70 29.15 9.91
C CYS A 685 -22.46 30.36 10.83
N ALA A 686 -22.21 31.53 10.24
CA ALA A 686 -21.71 32.70 10.95
C ALA A 686 -22.65 33.23 12.06
N LEU A 687 -23.94 32.90 12.03
CA LEU A 687 -24.90 33.28 13.06
C LEU A 687 -25.07 32.25 14.18
N LEU A 688 -24.48 31.05 14.06
CA LEU A 688 -24.60 29.96 15.04
C LEU A 688 -23.82 30.32 16.31
N ARG A 689 -24.53 30.66 17.39
CA ARG A 689 -23.99 31.16 18.68
C ARG A 689 -23.95 30.12 19.78
N GLU A 690 -24.81 29.12 19.70
CA GLU A 690 -24.96 28.09 20.72
C GLU A 690 -24.99 26.69 20.09
N VAL A 691 -24.21 25.77 20.63
CA VAL A 691 -24.27 24.35 20.29
C VAL A 691 -24.39 23.53 21.56
N ILE A 692 -25.39 22.65 21.60
CA ILE A 692 -25.58 21.68 22.68
C ILE A 692 -25.26 20.31 22.12
N LEU A 693 -24.17 19.71 22.61
CA LEU A 693 -23.72 18.37 22.27
C LEU A 693 -24.04 17.43 23.44
N GLU A 694 -24.96 16.48 23.24
CA GLU A 694 -25.33 15.49 24.26
C GLU A 694 -24.33 14.31 24.35
N GLU A 695 -24.30 13.64 25.50
CA GLU A 695 -23.51 12.41 25.69
C GLU A 695 -23.98 11.30 24.74
N GLY A 696 -23.04 10.74 23.96
CA GLY A 696 -23.25 9.68 22.97
C GLY A 696 -22.54 9.95 21.64
N ILE A 697 -22.26 11.23 21.33
CA ILE A 697 -21.46 11.66 20.17
C ILE A 697 -20.05 11.09 20.29
N ARG A 698 -19.51 10.53 19.20
CA ARG A 698 -18.19 9.89 19.12
C ARG A 698 -17.19 10.67 18.28
N ASP A 699 -17.60 11.20 17.13
CA ASP A 699 -16.70 11.80 16.14
C ASP A 699 -17.18 13.19 15.70
N ILE A 700 -16.28 14.17 15.76
CA ILE A 700 -16.45 15.53 15.25
C ILE A 700 -15.46 15.74 14.10
N GLY A 701 -15.99 15.84 12.88
CA GLY A 701 -15.21 15.89 11.64
C GLY A 701 -14.44 17.18 11.39
N VAL A 702 -13.59 17.13 10.35
CA VAL A 702 -12.72 18.24 9.94
C VAL A 702 -13.55 19.50 9.64
N ASN A 703 -13.18 20.64 10.19
CA ASN A 703 -13.89 21.92 10.03
C ASN A 703 -15.40 21.88 10.38
N ALA A 704 -15.87 20.91 11.17
CA ALA A 704 -17.30 20.69 11.39
C ALA A 704 -18.06 21.94 11.86
N PHE A 705 -17.45 22.77 12.71
CA PHE A 705 -17.99 24.03 13.21
C PHE A 705 -17.07 25.22 12.92
N ALA A 706 -16.15 25.11 11.97
CA ALA A 706 -15.20 26.19 11.71
C ALA A 706 -15.89 27.42 11.11
N GLY A 707 -15.51 28.62 11.53
CA GLY A 707 -16.09 29.89 11.09
C GLY A 707 -17.50 30.16 11.63
N THR A 708 -17.89 29.51 12.73
CA THR A 708 -19.19 29.74 13.40
C THR A 708 -19.10 30.87 14.43
N GLY A 709 -20.25 31.44 14.81
CA GLY A 709 -20.36 32.50 15.81
C GLY A 709 -20.46 32.00 17.26
N LEU A 710 -19.99 30.78 17.55
CA LEU A 710 -20.18 30.12 18.84
C LEU A 710 -19.61 30.97 19.98
N ARG A 711 -20.26 31.01 21.14
CA ARG A 711 -19.83 31.78 22.32
C ARG A 711 -19.28 30.94 23.45
N GLU A 712 -19.87 29.78 23.64
CA GLU A 712 -19.44 28.77 24.60
C GLU A 712 -19.51 27.42 23.89
N LEU A 713 -18.55 26.56 24.19
CA LEU A 713 -18.50 25.19 23.68
C LEU A 713 -18.28 24.22 24.83
N VAL A 714 -19.11 23.18 24.90
CA VAL A 714 -18.89 22.04 25.79
C VAL A 714 -18.93 20.77 24.95
N VAL A 715 -17.79 20.10 24.83
CA VAL A 715 -17.68 18.79 24.17
C VAL A 715 -17.86 17.69 25.23
N PRO A 716 -18.82 16.75 25.05
CA PRO A 716 -19.16 15.74 26.05
C PRO A 716 -18.06 14.67 26.23
N GLN A 717 -18.16 13.88 27.30
CA GLN A 717 -17.17 12.84 27.63
C GLN A 717 -17.15 11.70 26.61
N SER A 718 -18.27 11.44 25.94
CA SER A 718 -18.44 10.36 24.97
C SER A 718 -17.58 10.49 23.71
N VAL A 719 -17.14 11.70 23.36
CA VAL A 719 -16.44 11.99 22.09
C VAL A 719 -15.08 11.32 22.09
N THR A 720 -14.80 10.43 21.15
CA THR A 720 -13.50 9.75 21.06
C THR A 720 -12.60 10.35 19.99
N ARG A 721 -13.13 11.17 19.06
CA ARG A 721 -12.35 11.82 18.00
C ARG A 721 -12.81 13.26 17.75
N ILE A 722 -11.84 14.19 17.73
CA ILE A 722 -12.01 15.60 17.34
C ILE A 722 -10.98 15.89 16.26
N GLN A 723 -11.43 16.03 15.01
CA GLN A 723 -10.55 16.14 13.84
C GLN A 723 -10.09 17.59 13.58
N ASP A 724 -9.23 17.75 12.56
CA ASP A 724 -8.54 19.00 12.26
C ASP A 724 -9.50 20.20 12.10
N ALA A 725 -9.12 21.31 12.74
CA ALA A 725 -9.81 22.59 12.65
C ALA A 725 -11.32 22.54 12.98
N ALA A 726 -11.77 21.53 13.75
CA ALA A 726 -13.20 21.33 14.05
C ALA A 726 -13.92 22.59 14.56
N PHE A 727 -13.24 23.47 15.31
CA PHE A 727 -13.76 24.74 15.83
C PHE A 727 -12.85 25.95 15.49
N ALA A 728 -12.11 25.89 14.37
CA ALA A 728 -11.26 26.99 13.92
C ALA A 728 -12.10 28.21 13.49
N ASP A 729 -11.53 29.41 13.51
CA ASP A 729 -12.17 30.67 13.10
C ASP A 729 -13.47 31.00 13.85
N CYS A 730 -13.71 30.37 15.02
CA CYS A 730 -14.83 30.69 15.90
C CYS A 730 -14.55 31.98 16.69
N GLN A 731 -14.59 33.13 16.01
CA GLN A 731 -14.12 34.41 16.54
C GLN A 731 -14.93 34.93 17.74
N GLU A 732 -16.19 34.51 17.92
CA GLU A 732 -17.02 34.90 19.07
C GLU A 732 -16.85 33.99 20.29
N LEU A 733 -16.08 32.89 20.18
CA LEU A 733 -15.98 31.86 21.22
C LEU A 733 -15.22 32.41 22.42
N GLN A 734 -15.83 32.39 23.60
CA GLN A 734 -15.28 32.94 24.85
C GLN A 734 -14.75 31.84 25.77
N SER A 735 -15.43 30.70 25.82
CA SER A 735 -15.03 29.55 26.62
C SER A 735 -15.19 28.24 25.86
N ALA A 736 -14.27 27.29 26.09
CA ALA A 736 -14.34 25.95 25.53
C ALA A 736 -13.98 24.90 26.59
N THR A 737 -14.84 23.91 26.79
CA THR A 737 -14.61 22.79 27.70
C THR A 737 -14.62 21.48 26.91
N ILE A 738 -13.48 20.80 26.82
CA ILE A 738 -13.37 19.45 26.27
C ILE A 738 -13.44 18.45 27.43
N LYS A 739 -14.60 17.85 27.68
CA LYS A 739 -14.77 16.87 28.77
C LYS A 739 -14.25 15.48 28.40
N SER A 740 -13.99 15.22 27.13
CA SER A 740 -13.45 13.93 26.70
C SER A 740 -11.96 13.78 27.04
N GLY A 741 -11.68 12.84 27.93
CA GLY A 741 -10.33 12.36 28.22
C GLY A 741 -9.92 11.12 27.44
N ASN A 742 -10.86 10.41 26.80
CA ASN A 742 -10.60 9.11 26.16
C ASN A 742 -10.54 9.25 24.64
N LEU A 743 -9.74 10.19 24.14
CA LEU A 743 -9.57 10.38 22.70
C LEU A 743 -8.72 9.24 22.11
N GLU A 744 -9.17 8.68 20.98
CA GLU A 744 -8.44 7.64 20.23
C GLU A 744 -7.16 8.18 19.59
N TYR A 745 -7.15 9.48 19.28
CA TYR A 745 -6.04 10.21 18.67
C TYR A 745 -5.83 11.54 19.42
N PRO A 746 -4.66 12.18 19.28
CA PRO A 746 -4.48 13.57 19.72
C PRO A 746 -5.57 14.49 19.17
N LEU A 747 -5.78 15.63 19.83
CA LEU A 747 -6.62 16.69 19.26
C LEU A 747 -6.15 17.00 17.83
N GLY A 748 -7.10 17.19 16.89
CA GLY A 748 -6.77 17.56 15.52
C GLY A 748 -5.94 18.85 15.42
N ILE A 749 -5.29 19.05 14.28
CA ILE A 749 -4.49 20.24 14.00
C ILE A 749 -5.40 21.47 13.98
N GLY A 750 -5.08 22.49 14.78
CA GLY A 750 -5.77 23.78 14.74
C GLY A 750 -7.20 23.78 15.27
N VAL A 751 -7.57 22.88 16.19
CA VAL A 751 -8.96 22.72 16.70
C VAL A 751 -9.61 24.04 17.12
N PHE A 752 -8.88 24.96 17.75
CA PHE A 752 -9.36 26.29 18.16
C PHE A 752 -8.64 27.45 17.46
N ARG A 753 -7.99 27.19 16.32
CA ARG A 753 -7.21 28.22 15.61
C ARG A 753 -8.07 29.46 15.32
N ASP A 754 -7.52 30.65 15.49
CA ASP A 754 -8.16 31.95 15.23
C ASP A 754 -9.44 32.22 16.03
N GLY A 755 -9.61 31.55 17.18
CA GLY A 755 -10.62 31.85 18.21
C GLY A 755 -10.28 33.12 19.00
N GLN A 756 -10.32 34.28 18.35
CA GLN A 756 -9.77 35.54 18.90
C GLN A 756 -10.33 35.98 20.25
N ASN A 757 -11.58 35.63 20.58
CA ASN A 757 -12.23 35.94 21.87
C ASN A 757 -12.12 34.84 22.93
N LEU A 758 -11.42 33.73 22.63
CA LEU A 758 -11.34 32.57 23.54
C LEU A 758 -10.48 32.93 24.76
N LYS A 759 -11.10 32.97 25.94
CA LYS A 759 -10.49 33.36 27.22
C LYS A 759 -10.25 32.18 28.13
N GLU A 760 -11.15 31.21 28.11
CA GLU A 760 -11.13 30.08 29.04
C GLU A 760 -11.17 28.76 28.26
N VAL A 761 -10.17 27.90 28.47
CA VAL A 761 -10.14 26.55 27.91
C VAL A 761 -9.95 25.56 29.05
N THR A 762 -10.85 24.58 29.13
CA THR A 762 -10.74 23.45 30.05
C THR A 762 -10.57 22.17 29.25
N LEU A 763 -9.49 21.43 29.49
CA LEU A 763 -9.21 20.14 28.87
C LEU A 763 -9.30 19.03 29.93
N ALA A 764 -9.99 17.94 29.63
CA ALA A 764 -10.15 16.83 30.56
C ALA A 764 -8.85 16.02 30.76
N GLU A 765 -8.76 15.40 31.93
CA GLU A 765 -7.76 14.37 32.19
C GLU A 765 -7.98 13.15 31.30
N GLY A 766 -6.92 12.70 30.65
CA GLY A 766 -6.83 11.62 29.67
C GLY A 766 -6.32 12.09 28.31
N ILE A 767 -6.39 13.39 27.99
CA ILE A 767 -5.84 13.95 26.75
C ILE A 767 -4.32 13.90 26.79
N THR A 768 -3.72 13.07 25.93
CA THR A 768 -2.26 12.81 25.93
C THR A 768 -1.46 13.74 25.02
N ALA A 769 -2.07 14.35 24.00
CA ALA A 769 -1.41 15.31 23.12
C ALA A 769 -2.40 16.28 22.43
N THR A 770 -1.91 17.49 22.14
CA THR A 770 -2.56 18.49 21.28
C THR A 770 -2.20 18.26 19.81
N GLY A 771 -2.94 18.82 18.85
CA GLY A 771 -2.51 18.90 17.44
C GLY A 771 -1.77 20.21 17.18
N GLY A 772 -0.89 20.29 16.19
CA GLY A 772 -0.20 21.56 15.89
C GLY A 772 -1.18 22.72 15.70
N TYR A 773 -0.78 23.94 16.06
CA TYR A 773 -1.61 25.15 15.96
C TYR A 773 -2.91 25.13 16.80
N THR A 774 -3.08 24.23 17.78
CA THR A 774 -4.36 24.02 18.49
C THR A 774 -5.03 25.32 18.95
N PHE A 775 -4.28 26.26 19.52
CA PHE A 775 -4.77 27.57 20.01
C PHE A 775 -4.19 28.75 19.22
N ALA A 776 -3.59 28.52 18.05
CA ALA A 776 -2.92 29.59 17.33
C ALA A 776 -3.92 30.72 16.98
N GLY A 777 -3.57 31.98 17.21
CA GLY A 777 -4.46 33.13 16.96
C GLY A 777 -5.51 33.38 18.05
N CYS A 778 -5.52 32.64 19.16
CA CYS A 778 -6.39 32.90 20.31
C CYS A 778 -5.91 34.12 21.11
N THR A 779 -6.16 35.32 20.57
CA THR A 779 -5.60 36.57 21.10
C THR A 779 -6.09 36.94 22.49
N SER A 780 -7.28 36.49 22.92
CA SER A 780 -7.86 36.80 24.23
C SER A 780 -7.48 35.81 25.34
N LEU A 781 -6.79 34.73 25.03
CA LEU A 781 -6.41 33.71 26.01
C LEU A 781 -5.31 34.27 26.91
N GLU A 782 -5.62 34.53 28.18
CA GLU A 782 -4.66 35.10 29.15
C GLU A 782 -3.90 34.01 29.92
N SER A 783 -4.58 32.91 30.23
CA SER A 783 -3.99 31.78 30.94
C SER A 783 -4.65 30.47 30.54
N ILE A 784 -3.89 29.38 30.56
CA ILE A 784 -4.42 28.03 30.33
C ILE A 784 -3.78 27.04 31.30
N THR A 785 -4.59 26.15 31.86
CA THR A 785 -4.12 25.00 32.64
C THR A 785 -4.28 23.75 31.78
N LEU A 786 -3.18 23.05 31.54
CA LEU A 786 -3.09 21.83 30.76
C LEU A 786 -3.14 20.61 31.69
N PRO A 787 -3.85 19.54 31.32
CA PRO A 787 -4.14 18.41 32.20
C PRO A 787 -2.86 17.63 32.52
N SER A 788 -2.85 16.93 33.66
CA SER A 788 -1.66 16.17 34.12
C SER A 788 -1.30 14.99 33.22
N THR A 789 -2.25 14.53 32.43
CA THR A 789 -2.13 13.47 31.43
C THR A 789 -1.53 13.92 30.10
N LEU A 790 -1.37 15.24 29.85
CA LEU A 790 -0.81 15.74 28.61
C LEU A 790 0.70 15.47 28.54
N GLN A 791 1.12 14.68 27.56
CA GLN A 791 2.51 14.23 27.38
C GLN A 791 3.27 15.00 26.31
N ALA A 792 2.58 15.68 25.39
CA ALA A 792 3.21 16.45 24.32
C ALA A 792 2.43 17.73 23.96
N LEU A 793 3.18 18.82 23.75
CA LEU A 793 2.73 20.03 23.06
C LEU A 793 3.29 20.03 21.64
N ASN A 794 2.49 20.47 20.68
CA ASN A 794 2.85 20.45 19.28
C ASN A 794 3.29 21.81 18.75
N MET A 795 3.85 21.77 17.55
CA MET A 795 4.41 22.93 16.86
C MET A 795 3.34 24.04 16.71
N TYR A 796 3.68 25.27 17.14
CA TYR A 796 2.86 26.48 17.02
C TYR A 796 1.53 26.49 17.77
N ASP A 797 1.33 25.62 18.77
CA ASP A 797 0.07 25.52 19.53
C ASP A 797 -0.46 26.85 20.07
N PHE A 798 0.41 27.77 20.48
CA PHE A 798 0.07 29.09 21.02
C PHE A 798 0.58 30.24 20.14
N SER A 799 0.86 29.98 18.86
CA SER A 799 1.35 31.01 17.94
C SER A 799 0.33 32.14 17.81
N GLY A 800 0.74 33.40 17.98
CA GLY A 800 -0.18 34.54 17.88
C GLY A 800 -1.15 34.72 19.06
N CYS A 801 -1.05 33.94 20.15
CA CYS A 801 -1.83 34.16 21.38
C CYS A 801 -1.39 35.43 22.10
N SER A 802 -1.94 36.56 21.69
CA SER A 802 -1.29 37.84 21.97
C SER A 802 -1.23 38.24 23.44
N ASN A 803 -2.26 37.86 24.21
CA ASN A 803 -2.43 38.21 25.62
C ASN A 803 -2.06 37.07 26.60
N LEU A 804 -1.51 35.95 26.10
CA LEU A 804 -1.17 34.80 26.94
C LEU A 804 -0.03 35.14 27.89
N LYS A 805 -0.32 35.14 29.19
CA LYS A 805 0.59 35.45 30.31
C LYS A 805 1.01 34.20 31.07
N THR A 806 0.18 33.16 31.12
CA THR A 806 0.49 31.98 31.93
C THR A 806 0.06 30.67 31.27
N VAL A 807 0.96 29.69 31.21
CA VAL A 807 0.62 28.30 30.84
C VAL A 807 0.99 27.42 32.02
N GLU A 808 0.01 26.75 32.62
CA GLU A 808 0.23 25.83 33.73
C GLU A 808 0.17 24.38 33.25
N LEU A 809 1.27 23.65 33.41
CA LEU A 809 1.39 22.22 33.18
C LEU A 809 1.15 21.48 34.50
N GLN A 810 0.18 20.58 34.55
CA GLN A 810 -0.10 19.78 35.75
C GLN A 810 0.71 18.48 35.83
N GLY A 811 1.33 18.05 34.73
CA GLY A 811 2.11 16.80 34.62
C GLY A 811 3.42 16.99 33.86
N TYR A 812 4.15 15.89 33.64
CA TYR A 812 5.42 15.90 32.92
C TYR A 812 5.21 15.71 31.41
N LEU A 813 5.94 16.48 30.58
CA LEU A 813 5.99 16.25 29.13
C LEU A 813 7.07 15.21 28.82
N LEU A 814 6.80 14.31 27.88
CA LEU A 814 7.80 13.36 27.37
C LEU A 814 8.77 14.07 26.43
N ARG A 815 10.07 13.81 26.60
CA ARG A 815 11.11 14.34 25.70
C ARG A 815 11.00 13.61 24.35
N GLN A 816 10.66 14.31 23.27
CA GLN A 816 10.68 13.71 21.93
C GLN A 816 12.13 13.41 21.50
N GLU A 817 12.49 12.14 21.34
CA GLU A 817 13.80 11.69 20.80
C GLU A 817 13.88 11.79 19.27
N THR A 818 13.36 12.87 18.67
CA THR A 818 13.62 13.13 17.24
C THR A 818 14.80 14.06 17.13
N GLY A 819 15.90 13.60 16.51
CA GLY A 819 17.16 14.33 16.31
C GLY A 819 17.10 15.60 15.44
N ILE A 820 15.99 16.33 15.45
CA ILE A 820 15.79 17.66 14.86
C ILE A 820 15.48 18.64 16.00
N ALA A 821 16.52 19.04 16.73
CA ALA A 821 16.43 19.90 17.90
C ALA A 821 16.20 21.40 17.59
N GLU A 822 15.90 21.80 16.35
CA GLU A 822 15.99 23.21 15.96
C GLU A 822 14.68 23.94 15.60
N ASN A 823 13.48 23.34 15.62
CA ASN A 823 12.25 24.10 15.25
C ASN A 823 10.93 23.76 15.97
N TYR A 824 10.96 23.05 17.12
CA TYR A 824 9.74 22.77 17.89
C TYR A 824 9.55 23.81 19.00
N ASN A 825 8.89 24.93 18.67
CA ASN A 825 8.47 25.91 19.67
C ASN A 825 6.95 26.12 19.59
N PRO A 826 6.16 25.71 20.62
CA PRO A 826 4.71 25.90 20.63
C PRO A 826 4.32 27.40 20.65
N PHE A 827 5.23 28.30 21.02
CA PHE A 827 5.01 29.75 21.11
C PHE A 827 5.63 30.56 19.97
N ALA A 828 6.34 29.92 19.04
CA ALA A 828 6.97 30.66 17.94
C ALA A 828 5.93 31.34 17.06
N ALA A 829 6.16 32.60 16.70
CA ALA A 829 5.30 33.32 15.76
C ALA A 829 5.70 32.94 14.33
N LEU A 830 4.73 32.50 13.53
CA LEU A 830 4.86 32.52 12.07
C LEU A 830 4.41 33.91 11.61
N ASN A 831 5.28 34.64 10.92
CA ASN A 831 4.90 35.90 10.29
C ASN A 831 3.97 35.59 9.10
N ILE A 832 2.65 35.75 9.28
CA ILE A 832 1.59 35.29 8.35
C ILE A 832 1.36 36.26 7.16
N ASP A 833 2.09 37.37 7.04
CA ASP A 833 1.92 38.31 5.90
C ASP A 833 2.40 37.76 4.53
N PHE A 834 2.76 36.48 4.42
CA PHE A 834 3.40 35.91 3.23
C PHE A 834 2.58 34.85 2.47
N VAL A 835 1.26 35.01 2.34
CA VAL A 835 0.42 34.22 1.40
C VAL A 835 0.08 35.02 0.13
N ARG A 836 0.82 36.08 -0.19
CA ARG A 836 0.84 36.70 -1.52
C ARG A 836 2.26 36.94 -2.05
N GLY A 837 3.01 35.85 -2.20
CA GLY A 837 4.11 35.70 -3.17
C GLY A 837 5.51 36.17 -2.74
N ILE A 838 6.51 35.32 -3.08
CA ILE A 838 7.98 35.54 -3.25
C ILE A 838 8.95 34.93 -2.20
N ASP A 839 9.64 33.84 -2.59
CA ASP A 839 10.97 33.39 -2.15
C ASP A 839 11.31 33.14 -0.65
N ASN A 840 11.35 31.85 -0.30
CA ASN A 840 11.90 31.28 0.94
C ASN A 840 13.45 31.34 0.99
N LYS A 841 14.03 32.50 1.32
CA LYS A 841 15.37 32.56 1.95
C LYS A 841 15.39 33.64 3.02
N HIS A 842 15.62 33.19 4.26
CA HIS A 842 15.53 33.91 5.54
C HIS A 842 14.13 34.01 6.14
N ILE A 843 13.59 32.87 6.59
CA ILE A 843 12.62 32.90 7.68
C ILE A 843 13.41 33.25 8.95
N LYS A 844 13.42 34.54 9.30
CA LYS A 844 13.69 34.92 10.68
C LYS A 844 12.45 34.51 11.47
N PHE A 845 12.60 33.53 12.35
CA PHE A 845 11.63 33.32 13.41
C PHE A 845 11.71 34.56 14.29
N ASP A 846 10.72 35.45 14.21
CA ASP A 846 10.50 36.43 15.27
C ASP A 846 9.99 35.62 16.45
N TYR A 847 10.94 35.16 17.27
CA TYR A 847 10.60 34.66 18.59
C TYR A 847 9.86 35.80 19.25
N ARG A 848 8.61 35.57 19.63
CA ARG A 848 7.98 36.43 20.61
C ARG A 848 8.89 36.37 21.83
N GLU A 849 9.71 37.40 22.04
CA GLU A 849 10.28 37.70 23.35
C GLU A 849 9.12 38.12 24.25
N SER A 850 8.21 37.19 24.56
CA SER A 850 7.18 37.43 25.54
C SER A 850 7.84 37.32 26.90
N LYS A 851 8.58 38.38 27.27
CA LYS A 851 9.28 38.50 28.57
C LYS A 851 8.33 38.37 29.78
N ASP A 852 7.03 38.39 29.50
CA ASP A 852 5.93 38.34 30.46
C ASP A 852 5.17 36.99 30.45
N LEU A 853 5.43 36.06 29.51
CA LEU A 853 4.83 34.73 29.54
C LEU A 853 5.55 33.84 30.55
N VAL A 854 4.80 33.32 31.53
CA VAL A 854 5.28 32.41 32.57
C VAL A 854 4.73 31.01 32.33
N ILE A 855 5.61 30.01 32.24
CA ILE A 855 5.23 28.60 32.24
C ILE A 855 5.38 28.04 33.64
N LEU A 856 4.28 27.57 34.23
CA LEU A 856 4.26 26.89 35.51
C LEU A 856 4.31 25.38 35.28
N HIS A 857 5.21 24.68 35.95
CA HIS A 857 5.36 23.22 35.84
C HIS A 857 5.63 22.57 37.20
N PRO A 858 5.38 21.26 37.38
CA PRO A 858 5.83 20.53 38.57
C PRO A 858 7.36 20.46 38.65
N ASP A 859 7.92 20.27 39.86
CA ASP A 859 9.35 20.03 40.06
C ASP A 859 9.69 18.59 39.64
N ASP A 860 9.90 18.39 38.34
CA ASP A 860 10.13 17.09 37.71
C ASP A 860 11.59 16.85 37.30
N GLY A 861 12.48 17.81 37.60
CA GLY A 861 13.91 17.73 37.28
C GLY A 861 14.26 17.99 35.81
N ASN A 862 13.31 18.38 34.96
CA ASN A 862 13.55 18.70 33.55
C ASN A 862 14.09 20.13 33.34
N ASP A 863 14.96 20.31 32.33
CA ASP A 863 15.45 21.63 31.90
C ASP A 863 14.44 22.30 30.95
N TRP A 864 13.41 22.90 31.54
CA TRP A 864 12.37 23.64 30.83
C TRP A 864 12.91 24.92 30.16
N GLY A 865 13.99 25.51 30.69
CA GLY A 865 14.64 26.70 30.13
C GLY A 865 15.30 26.41 28.78
N GLY A 866 15.94 25.25 28.65
CA GLY A 866 16.48 24.74 27.39
C GLY A 866 15.41 24.31 26.39
N LEU A 867 14.27 23.77 26.84
CA LEU A 867 13.17 23.32 25.97
C LEU A 867 12.51 24.49 25.21
N PHE A 868 12.38 25.66 25.85
CA PHE A 868 11.69 26.83 25.28
C PHE A 868 12.62 27.98 24.87
N ASN A 869 13.93 27.74 24.79
CA ASN A 869 14.95 28.63 24.19
C ASN A 869 14.84 30.12 24.59
N ASN A 870 14.79 30.42 25.91
CA ASN A 870 14.72 31.79 26.47
C ASN A 870 13.49 32.64 26.07
N ALA A 871 12.48 32.08 25.42
CA ALA A 871 11.30 32.82 24.96
C ALA A 871 10.29 33.15 26.09
N VAL A 872 10.40 32.46 27.24
CA VAL A 872 9.43 32.47 28.35
C VAL A 872 10.13 32.34 29.69
N ARG A 873 9.54 32.87 30.76
CA ARG A 873 9.98 32.60 32.14
C ARG A 873 9.37 31.28 32.61
N THR A 874 10.10 30.48 33.38
CA THR A 874 9.55 29.26 34.00
C THR A 874 9.41 29.44 35.52
N GLY A 875 8.50 28.70 36.14
CA GLY A 875 8.33 28.69 37.57
C GLY A 875 7.77 27.37 38.09
N VAL A 876 8.23 26.97 39.27
CA VAL A 876 7.80 25.76 39.97
C VAL A 876 6.74 26.11 41.00
N ARG A 877 5.61 25.39 40.96
CA ARG A 877 4.53 25.53 41.96
C ARG A 877 4.81 24.62 43.16
N ILE A 878 4.97 25.20 44.35
CA ILE A 878 5.21 24.42 45.59
C ILE A 878 3.87 23.99 46.19
N PRO A 879 3.66 22.68 46.47
CA PRO A 879 2.44 22.22 47.14
C PRO A 879 2.26 22.92 48.49
N GLY A 880 1.17 23.68 48.67
CA GLY A 880 0.85 24.37 49.93
C GLY A 880 1.19 25.86 50.02
N GLY A 881 1.69 26.50 48.94
CA GLY A 881 1.67 27.96 48.81
C GLY A 881 3.01 28.63 48.53
N GLY A 882 3.21 29.00 47.26
CA GLY A 882 4.31 29.82 46.75
C GLY A 882 4.70 29.41 45.32
N ILE A 883 4.91 30.38 44.43
CA ILE A 883 5.52 30.15 43.11
C ILE A 883 7.01 30.48 43.26
N ARG A 884 7.89 29.52 43.00
CA ARG A 884 9.32 29.78 42.85
C ARG A 884 9.57 30.04 41.37
N LEU A 885 9.87 31.28 41.01
CA LEU A 885 10.35 31.58 39.65
C LEU A 885 11.79 31.08 39.53
N ASP A 886 12.07 30.28 38.51
CA ASP A 886 13.45 29.92 38.21
C ASP A 886 14.10 31.14 37.53
N GLY A 887 15.16 31.68 38.14
CA GLY A 887 15.83 32.87 37.63
C GLY A 887 16.40 32.63 36.23
N PHE A 888 16.42 33.68 35.39
CA PHE A 888 17.11 33.67 34.08
C PHE A 888 18.48 32.99 34.24
N ILE A 889 18.68 31.82 33.64
CA ILE A 889 20.02 31.23 33.52
C ILE A 889 20.64 31.89 32.28
N PRO A 890 21.62 32.80 32.41
CA PRO A 890 22.35 33.24 31.23
C PRO A 890 23.24 32.07 30.80
N LEU A 891 23.23 31.75 29.51
CA LEU A 891 24.27 30.92 28.91
C LEU A 891 25.61 31.66 29.05
N THR A 892 26.32 31.46 30.16
CA THR A 892 27.74 31.78 30.26
C THR A 892 28.56 30.57 29.84
N SER A 893 29.36 30.81 28.82
CA SER A 893 30.37 29.94 28.25
C SER A 893 31.32 29.30 29.28
N HIS A 894 31.57 28.01 29.05
CA HIS A 894 32.82 27.25 29.27
C HIS A 894 33.20 26.66 30.63
N SER A 895 33.68 25.42 30.49
CA SER A 895 34.73 24.68 31.20
C SER A 895 34.40 23.91 32.49
N ASP A 896 34.47 22.58 32.34
CA ASP A 896 34.98 21.55 33.25
C ASP A 896 34.67 21.63 34.76
N THR A 897 33.95 20.63 35.26
CA THR A 897 34.58 19.47 35.95
C THR A 897 33.49 18.43 36.26
N GLY A 898 33.82 17.15 36.04
CA GLY A 898 32.86 16.06 36.00
C GLY A 898 32.33 15.55 37.34
N GLY A 899 31.43 14.57 37.21
CA GLY A 899 31.19 13.55 38.23
C GLY A 899 29.89 13.72 39.02
N LYS A 900 28.76 13.28 38.44
CA LYS A 900 27.82 12.35 39.08
C LYS A 900 26.80 11.85 38.06
N SER A 901 26.79 10.53 37.91
CA SER A 901 25.76 9.74 37.24
C SER A 901 24.38 10.01 37.84
N TYR A 902 23.43 10.44 37.03
CA TYR A 902 22.01 10.18 37.28
C TYR A 902 21.60 9.02 36.38
N GLN A 903 21.47 7.83 36.98
CA GLN A 903 20.66 6.76 36.41
C GLN A 903 19.18 7.12 36.62
N PRO A 904 18.29 6.93 35.63
CA PRO A 904 16.87 6.84 35.94
C PRO A 904 16.62 5.49 36.63
N VAL A 905 16.32 5.58 37.91
CA VAL A 905 15.83 4.48 38.74
C VAL A 905 14.45 4.08 38.20
N ILE A 906 14.38 2.86 37.67
CA ILE A 906 13.15 2.08 37.64
C ILE A 906 12.80 1.84 39.12
N ASN A 907 11.66 2.35 39.57
CA ASN A 907 10.93 1.74 40.68
C ASN A 907 9.44 1.92 40.46
N GLU A 908 8.80 0.78 40.25
CA GLU A 908 7.40 0.55 40.51
C GLU A 908 7.01 1.13 41.89
N ILE A 909 5.91 1.86 41.93
CA ILE A 909 5.19 2.13 43.18
C ILE A 909 3.86 1.40 43.05
N ASN A 910 3.69 0.33 43.83
CA ASN A 910 2.38 -0.25 44.10
C ASN A 910 2.13 -0.24 45.62
N TYR A 911 1.05 0.46 45.99
CA TYR A 911 0.20 0.43 47.20
C TYR A 911 0.80 0.28 48.62
N GLY A 912 0.29 1.11 49.53
CA GLY A 912 0.42 0.97 50.99
C GLY A 912 -0.91 0.90 51.76
N THR A 913 -1.22 -0.31 52.26
CA THR A 913 -1.90 -0.77 53.53
C THR A 913 -3.29 -0.20 53.95
N PHE A 914 -4.27 -0.90 54.55
CA PHE A 914 -4.44 -2.03 55.53
C PHE A 914 -5.92 -2.55 55.48
N PRO A 915 -6.45 -3.47 56.34
CA PRO A 915 -5.99 -4.72 57.02
C PRO A 915 -6.95 -5.92 56.66
N VAL A 916 -6.84 -7.19 57.09
CA VAL A 916 -7.00 -7.84 58.43
C VAL A 916 -6.65 -9.37 58.30
N PRO A 917 -6.57 -10.21 59.36
CA PRO A 917 -5.39 -11.04 59.64
C PRO A 917 -5.70 -12.55 59.83
N VAL A 918 -4.68 -13.28 60.32
CA VAL A 918 -4.73 -14.42 61.27
C VAL A 918 -4.44 -15.83 60.73
N GLN A 919 -3.26 -16.33 61.13
CA GLN A 919 -2.89 -17.72 61.53
C GLN A 919 -3.03 -18.86 60.49
N ASN A 920 -2.19 -19.88 60.38
CA ASN A 920 -1.33 -20.55 61.35
C ASN A 920 -0.43 -21.58 60.60
N ARG A 921 0.69 -21.94 61.26
CA ARG A 921 1.35 -23.27 61.30
C ARG A 921 2.09 -23.88 60.08
N THR A 922 3.42 -23.86 60.23
CA THR A 922 4.37 -25.01 60.20
C THR A 922 4.22 -26.13 59.18
N ALA A 923 5.26 -26.30 58.35
CA ALA A 923 6.12 -27.50 58.22
C ALA A 923 7.09 -27.21 57.04
N ALA A 924 8.40 -27.04 57.25
CA ALA A 924 9.41 -28.07 57.46
C ALA A 924 9.88 -28.75 56.15
N ILE A 925 11.21 -28.83 56.04
CA ILE A 925 12.02 -29.75 55.22
C ILE A 925 12.16 -29.32 53.76
N ALA A 926 13.33 -29.30 53.13
CA ALA A 926 14.74 -29.33 53.51
C ALA A 926 15.52 -29.14 52.20
N GLU A 927 16.80 -28.76 52.33
CA GLU A 927 17.92 -29.37 51.58
C GLU A 927 17.93 -29.26 50.03
N THR A 928 19.02 -28.89 49.36
CA THR A 928 20.37 -28.46 49.75
C THR A 928 21.09 -28.12 48.44
N ALA A 929 22.14 -27.32 48.61
CA ALA A 929 23.44 -27.46 47.94
C ALA A 929 23.57 -26.93 46.50
N GLN A 930 24.32 -25.84 46.30
CA GLN A 930 25.81 -25.76 46.28
C GLN A 930 26.36 -26.31 44.94
N SER A 931 27.38 -25.75 44.30
CA SER A 931 28.43 -24.85 44.77
C SER A 931 29.07 -24.08 43.59
N SER A 932 29.73 -23.00 43.99
CA SER A 932 31.02 -22.47 43.51
C SER A 932 32.03 -23.56 43.08
N THR A 933 33.17 -23.29 42.45
CA THR A 933 34.20 -22.29 42.79
C THR A 933 35.30 -22.28 41.72
N GLU A 934 35.98 -21.14 41.61
CA GLU A 934 37.27 -20.95 40.97
C GLU A 934 38.40 -21.76 41.63
N ALA A 935 39.45 -21.96 40.85
CA ALA A 935 40.74 -22.49 41.27
C ALA A 935 41.69 -21.35 41.66
N SER A 936 42.54 -21.59 42.66
CA SER A 936 44.01 -21.60 42.50
C SER A 936 44.71 -21.50 43.87
N GLY A 937 45.92 -22.03 43.92
CA GLY A 937 46.88 -21.81 44.99
C GLY A 937 48.26 -21.53 44.43
N GLU A 938 48.94 -20.58 45.08
CA GLU A 938 50.40 -20.38 45.23
C GLU A 938 51.23 -19.89 44.02
N LYS A 939 52.26 -19.03 44.16
CA LYS A 939 52.74 -18.06 45.17
C LYS A 939 53.95 -17.29 44.59
N ASP A 940 54.15 -16.04 45.03
CA ASP A 940 55.37 -15.22 45.22
C ASP A 940 56.35 -14.97 44.04
N GLU A 941 56.38 -13.78 43.43
CA GLU A 941 57.08 -12.50 43.79
C GLU A 941 58.55 -12.39 43.30
N ASP A 942 58.80 -11.60 42.24
CA ASP A 942 59.80 -10.51 42.22
C ASP A 942 59.67 -9.59 40.97
N ASN A 943 59.94 -8.31 41.21
CA ASN A 943 60.36 -7.17 40.38
C ASN A 943 60.14 -7.04 38.86
N THR A 944 59.45 -5.95 38.53
CA THR A 944 59.76 -4.90 37.53
C THR A 944 60.69 -5.22 36.35
N ALA A 945 60.11 -5.24 35.13
CA ALA A 945 60.42 -4.26 34.07
C ALA A 945 59.54 -4.46 32.81
N LYS A 946 58.85 -3.38 32.45
CA LYS A 946 58.45 -2.94 31.09
C LYS A 946 57.75 -3.96 30.19
N GLU A 947 56.46 -3.73 29.94
CA GLU A 947 56.00 -3.59 28.56
C GLU A 947 54.74 -2.72 28.43
N THR A 948 54.85 -1.81 27.48
CA THR A 948 53.88 -0.88 26.93
C THR A 948 52.75 -1.59 26.19
N ALA A 949 51.48 -1.23 26.40
CA ALA A 949 50.53 -0.91 25.32
C ALA A 949 49.14 -0.55 25.87
N LYS A 950 48.67 0.60 25.38
CA LYS A 950 47.34 1.17 25.56
C LYS A 950 46.28 0.27 24.92
N ALA A 951 45.20 -0.01 25.65
CA ALA A 951 43.94 -0.44 25.06
C ALA A 951 43.30 0.77 24.35
N ALA A 952 43.32 0.75 23.03
CA ALA A 952 42.52 1.63 22.18
C ALA A 952 41.03 1.32 22.43
N THR A 953 40.26 2.36 22.74
CA THR A 953 38.80 2.27 22.88
C THR A 953 38.15 2.21 21.50
N VAL A 954 36.96 1.61 21.44
CA VAL A 954 36.11 1.38 20.26
C VAL A 954 36.02 2.57 19.30
N PHE A 955 36.23 3.81 19.77
CA PHE A 955 36.28 5.01 18.94
C PHE A 955 37.48 5.05 17.97
N GLU A 956 38.64 4.54 18.36
CA GLU A 956 39.82 4.44 17.48
C GLU A 956 39.62 3.34 16.44
N VAL A 957 38.90 2.26 16.79
CA VAL A 957 38.48 1.19 15.87
C VAL A 957 37.43 1.71 14.89
N VAL A 958 36.42 2.46 15.33
CA VAL A 958 35.39 3.05 14.45
C VAL A 958 35.98 4.13 13.55
N ARG A 959 36.86 4.98 14.08
CA ARG A 959 37.59 5.97 13.28
C ARG A 959 38.50 5.30 12.25
N LYS A 960 39.28 4.27 12.63
CA LYS A 960 40.04 3.46 11.67
C LYS A 960 39.14 2.76 10.66
N THR A 961 37.99 2.24 11.07
CA THR A 961 37.06 1.54 10.17
C THR A 961 36.48 2.49 9.12
N VAL A 962 36.21 3.75 9.49
CA VAL A 962 35.73 4.81 8.59
C VAL A 962 36.86 5.36 7.70
N GLU A 963 38.08 5.49 8.24
CA GLU A 963 39.27 5.92 7.49
C GLU A 963 39.78 4.81 6.52
N GLU A 964 39.61 3.53 6.85
CA GLU A 964 40.03 2.36 6.06
C GLU A 964 38.93 1.87 5.07
N ASN A 965 37.64 2.25 5.25
CA ASN A 965 36.52 1.91 4.36
C ASN A 965 35.71 3.14 3.88
N PRO A 966 36.28 4.00 3.01
CA PRO A 966 35.64 5.22 2.52
C PRO A 966 34.34 4.99 1.71
N TRP A 967 34.01 3.74 1.35
CA TRP A 967 32.81 3.39 0.60
C TRP A 967 31.52 3.33 1.45
N LEU A 968 31.61 3.17 2.78
CA LEU A 968 30.42 3.22 3.66
C LEU A 968 29.77 4.62 3.66
N SER A 969 30.57 5.67 3.52
CA SER A 969 30.14 7.06 3.37
C SER A 969 29.40 7.30 2.05
N VAL A 970 29.73 6.53 1.00
CA VAL A 970 29.12 6.61 -0.33
C VAL A 970 27.76 5.90 -0.38
N ALA A 971 27.57 4.84 0.41
CA ALA A 971 26.28 4.17 0.57
C ALA A 971 25.24 5.06 1.29
N ALA A 972 25.68 5.83 2.30
CA ALA A 972 24.85 6.83 2.97
C ALA A 972 24.45 7.99 2.02
N GLY A 973 25.37 8.42 1.15
CA GLY A 973 25.09 9.42 0.12
C GLY A 973 24.12 8.94 -0.97
N GLY A 974 24.12 7.64 -1.30
CA GLY A 974 23.22 7.04 -2.29
C GLY A 974 21.74 7.01 -1.85
N MET A 975 21.47 6.76 -0.56
CA MET A 975 20.10 6.77 -0.02
C MET A 975 19.49 8.18 -0.03
N ILE A 976 20.28 9.22 0.20
CA ILE A 976 19.80 10.62 0.13
C ILE A 976 19.47 11.00 -1.32
N LEU A 977 20.22 10.50 -2.30
CA LEU A 977 19.97 10.77 -3.72
C LEU A 977 18.70 10.05 -4.23
N ALA A 978 18.38 8.87 -3.70
CA ALA A 978 17.15 8.15 -4.02
C ALA A 978 15.91 8.90 -3.52
N VAL A 979 15.95 9.49 -2.32
CA VAL A 979 14.84 10.31 -1.78
C VAL A 979 14.64 11.59 -2.60
N ILE A 980 15.72 12.17 -3.13
CA ILE A 980 15.65 13.37 -3.99
C ILE A 980 15.09 13.04 -5.39
N LEU A 981 15.37 11.85 -5.91
CA LEU A 981 14.87 11.44 -7.22
C LEU A 981 13.43 10.88 -7.13
N LEU A 982 13.10 10.18 -6.02
CA LEU A 982 11.80 9.92 -5.32
C LEU A 982 10.58 10.87 -5.52
N GLY A 983 10.78 12.14 -5.91
CA GLY A 983 9.72 13.16 -5.92
C GLY A 983 9.91 14.21 -7.02
N GLY A 984 9.05 14.18 -8.05
CA GLY A 984 9.09 15.09 -9.20
C GLY A 984 9.08 16.57 -8.82
N ALA A 985 10.01 17.31 -9.44
CA ALA A 985 10.47 18.64 -9.06
C ALA A 985 9.48 19.80 -9.29
N GLY A 986 9.35 20.64 -8.26
CA GLY A 986 8.80 22.00 -8.32
C GLY A 986 9.78 23.03 -7.74
N ARG A 987 10.78 23.43 -8.55
CA ARG A 987 11.64 24.63 -8.43
C ARG A 987 12.79 24.63 -7.40
N PHE A 988 13.96 24.14 -7.83
CA PHE A 988 15.21 24.88 -7.67
C PHE A 988 15.50 25.68 -8.95
N ARG A 989 15.54 27.02 -8.87
CA ARG A 989 16.32 27.88 -9.79
C ARG A 989 17.25 28.74 -8.93
N ARG A 990 18.42 28.20 -8.62
CA ARG A 990 19.75 28.57 -9.15
C ARG A 990 20.18 30.00 -8.85
N ASN A 991 21.14 30.16 -7.93
CA ASN A 991 22.57 30.32 -8.28
C ASN A 991 23.41 30.32 -6.97
N ARG A 992 24.44 29.48 -6.90
CA ARG A 992 25.87 29.82 -7.10
C ARG A 992 26.43 30.76 -6.03
N ASN A 993 27.18 30.22 -5.08
CA ASN A 993 28.64 30.11 -5.17
C ASN A 993 29.19 29.62 -3.82
N ASP A 994 29.96 28.54 -3.88
CA ASP A 994 31.22 28.30 -3.17
C ASP A 994 31.49 29.15 -1.92
N GLN A 995 31.40 28.54 -0.74
CA GLN A 995 32.53 27.88 -0.08
C GLN A 995 32.06 26.71 0.79
#